data_AF-A0A6P2AC83-F1
#
_entry.id   AF-A0A6P2AC83-F1
#
_cell.length_a   1.000
_cell.length_b   1.000
_cell.length_c   1.000
_cell.angle_alpha   90.00
_cell.angle_beta   90.00
_cell.angle_gamma   90.00
#
_symmetry.space_group_name_H-M   'P 1'
#
loop_
_entity.id
_entity.type
_entity.pdbx_description
1 polymer ?
#
loop_
_entity_poly.entity_id
_entity_poly.type
_entity_poly.pdbx_seq_one_letter_code
_entity_poly.pdbx_strand_id
1 'polypeptide(L)'
;MTEPIRFLMCAPKHYDVDYVINPWMEGNIHKSSPEKAVEQWEKLYHVIKEHAIVDLVEPAKGWPDMVFTANAGLVLGDNVVISRFFHPERQGEEPYFKEWFAAKGFTVQELPKDLPFEGAGDALFDREGRWLWAGYGFRSELDSHPYLAKWLDTEVLSLRLVDERFYHLDTCFCPLSGGYLLYYPPAFDSYSNRLIEMRIPAEKRIAIAEADAVNFACNAVNINSLVIMNQVSDNLKQRLNARGFQVIETPLTEFLKAGGAAKCLTLRVTEPRLPDVHATTAVESRTIRMEGHLLDAGIMNQALDLIVESGGSFQVLNFHLGEQRASTSVADVRISAPSHDIMEDIMTQLIDLGAVAPPAEICDTNLEVVTKDGVAPDDFYVTTIYPTEVRVNCQWVKVQNQRMDGAIVVSQTPSGLEATCKILRDLQVGDQVIVGVEGIRSGRKNLTRETQSNQEFSFMGAGVSSERRVELLVEQIAWEMRHIRDQGGKVVVTAGPVVIHTGGAQHLSRLIREGYVQALLGGNAIAVHDIEQAMMGTSLGVDMQRGIPVKGGHRHHLKVINSIRRYGSIAGAVAAGVITQGVMYECVRNQVPFCLAGSIRDDGPLPDTEMDLIKAQTEYARLLEGADMVLMLSTMLHSIGVGNMTPAGVKMVCVDINPAVVTKLSDRGSIESIGIVTDVGLFLSLLINQLEQLTTAYEPVQV
;
A
#
# COMPACT_ATOMS: atom_id res chain seq x y z
N MET A 1 -12.87 18.76 36.34
CA MET A 1 -14.09 18.64 35.51
C MET A 1 -13.62 18.75 34.08
N THR A 2 -13.79 17.71 33.26
CA THR A 2 -13.48 17.78 31.82
C THR A 2 -14.36 18.84 31.17
N GLU A 3 -13.78 19.71 30.36
CA GLU A 3 -14.55 20.72 29.64
C GLU A 3 -15.64 20.06 28.76
N PRO A 4 -16.82 20.68 28.63
CA PRO A 4 -17.89 20.15 27.80
C PRO A 4 -17.47 20.14 26.33
N ILE A 5 -17.82 19.07 25.61
CA ILE A 5 -17.49 18.93 24.18
C ILE A 5 -18.20 20.02 23.38
N ARG A 6 -17.46 20.71 22.51
CA ARG A 6 -17.94 21.78 21.64
C ARG A 6 -17.59 21.51 20.19
N PHE A 7 -18.57 21.70 19.31
CA PHE A 7 -18.42 21.67 17.86
C PHE A 7 -18.65 23.06 17.26
N LEU A 8 -17.94 23.38 16.20
CA LEU A 8 -18.23 24.45 15.26
C LEU A 8 -18.99 23.84 14.07
N MET A 9 -20.05 24.52 13.62
CA MET A 9 -20.79 24.22 12.39
C MET A 9 -21.10 25.52 11.62
N CYS A 10 -21.54 25.41 10.37
CA CYS A 10 -21.97 26.54 9.56
C CYS A 10 -23.28 26.20 8.85
N ALA A 11 -24.25 27.11 8.91
CA ALA A 11 -25.59 26.86 8.36
C ALA A 11 -25.59 26.93 6.82
N PRO A 12 -26.36 26.08 6.11
CA PRO A 12 -26.34 25.98 4.64
C PRO A 12 -27.13 27.09 3.92
N LYS A 13 -27.07 28.32 4.44
CA LYS A 13 -27.82 29.48 3.89
C LYS A 13 -27.41 29.83 2.45
N HIS A 14 -26.16 29.58 2.11
CA HIS A 14 -25.56 29.87 0.80
C HIS A 14 -24.98 28.61 0.16
N TYR A 15 -25.41 27.43 0.60
CA TYR A 15 -24.93 26.15 0.08
C TYR A 15 -25.52 25.85 -1.30
N ASP A 16 -24.65 25.50 -2.24
CA ASP A 16 -24.95 24.88 -3.52
C ASP A 16 -23.68 24.17 -4.02
N VAL A 17 -23.79 23.36 -5.08
CA VAL A 17 -22.63 22.86 -5.83
C VAL A 17 -22.37 23.81 -6.99
N ASP A 18 -21.49 24.78 -6.79
CA ASP A 18 -21.18 25.84 -7.78
C ASP A 18 -20.07 25.44 -8.76
N TYR A 19 -19.25 24.46 -8.40
CA TYR A 19 -18.04 24.04 -9.11
C TYR A 19 -17.73 22.56 -8.87
N VAL A 20 -16.66 22.05 -9.50
CA VAL A 20 -16.18 20.67 -9.32
C VAL A 20 -14.70 20.70 -8.94
N ILE A 21 -14.43 20.31 -7.69
CA ILE A 21 -13.07 20.20 -7.14
C ILE A 21 -12.81 18.82 -6.51
N ASN A 22 -13.76 17.90 -6.66
CA ASN A 22 -13.64 16.49 -6.26
C ASN A 22 -14.58 15.62 -7.12
N PRO A 23 -14.37 14.29 -7.17
CA PRO A 23 -15.16 13.40 -8.03
C PRO A 23 -16.66 13.35 -7.70
N TRP A 24 -17.07 13.66 -6.46
CA TRP A 24 -18.48 13.60 -6.05
C TRP A 24 -19.29 14.79 -6.59
N MET A 25 -18.64 15.93 -6.81
CA MET A 25 -19.26 17.11 -7.41
C MET A 25 -19.54 16.94 -8.91
N GLU A 26 -18.85 16.01 -9.58
CA GLU A 26 -18.99 15.78 -11.00
C GLU A 26 -20.44 15.43 -11.36
N GLY A 27 -21.00 16.19 -12.31
CA GLY A 27 -22.42 16.04 -12.70
C GLY A 27 -23.44 16.52 -11.66
N ASN A 28 -23.04 17.14 -10.55
CA ASN A 28 -23.94 17.64 -9.49
C ASN A 28 -24.07 19.17 -9.42
N ILE A 29 -23.40 19.92 -10.31
CA ILE A 29 -23.49 21.39 -10.37
C ILE A 29 -24.95 21.86 -10.44
N HIS A 30 -25.35 22.75 -9.53
CA HIS A 30 -26.70 23.29 -9.36
C HIS A 30 -27.82 22.23 -9.24
N LYS A 31 -27.48 21.02 -8.80
CA LYS A 31 -28.45 19.95 -8.49
C LYS A 31 -28.72 19.79 -7.00
N SER A 32 -28.17 20.68 -6.17
CA SER A 32 -28.49 20.74 -4.74
C SER A 32 -29.93 21.25 -4.55
N SER A 33 -30.64 20.70 -3.57
CA SER A 33 -31.94 21.22 -3.14
C SER A 33 -31.76 22.00 -1.84
N PRO A 34 -31.87 23.35 -1.85
CA PRO A 34 -31.64 24.17 -0.66
C PRO A 34 -32.55 23.79 0.51
N GLU A 35 -33.83 23.51 0.24
CA GLU A 35 -34.81 23.11 1.27
C GLU A 35 -34.41 21.80 1.94
N LYS A 36 -34.03 20.78 1.15
CA LYS A 36 -33.56 19.50 1.70
C LYS A 36 -32.22 19.64 2.41
N ALA A 37 -31.31 20.46 1.91
CA ALA A 37 -30.01 20.68 2.55
C ALA A 37 -30.19 21.33 3.93
N VAL A 38 -31.08 22.32 4.06
CA VAL A 38 -31.45 22.92 5.35
C VAL A 38 -32.07 21.87 6.27
N GLU A 39 -33.06 21.09 5.81
CA GLU A 39 -33.72 20.06 6.62
C GLU A 39 -32.72 19.01 7.15
N GLN A 40 -31.84 18.52 6.27
CA GLN A 40 -30.83 17.51 6.60
C GLN A 40 -29.79 18.06 7.59
N TRP A 41 -29.34 19.29 7.38
CA TRP A 41 -28.40 19.97 8.27
C TRP A 41 -29.01 20.25 9.64
N GLU A 42 -30.25 20.73 9.70
CA GLU A 42 -30.96 21.00 10.96
C GLU A 42 -31.12 19.71 11.78
N LYS A 43 -31.43 18.59 11.15
CA LYS A 43 -31.48 17.28 11.81
C LYS A 43 -30.13 16.92 12.45
N LEU A 44 -29.03 17.04 11.70
CA LEU A 44 -27.69 16.80 12.25
C LEU A 44 -27.36 17.77 13.40
N TYR A 45 -27.62 19.06 13.21
CA TYR A 45 -27.42 20.10 14.22
C TYR A 45 -28.16 19.79 15.51
N HIS A 46 -29.43 19.40 15.43
CA HIS A 46 -30.25 19.06 16.59
C HIS A 46 -29.73 17.82 17.32
N VAL A 47 -29.42 16.74 16.59
CA VAL A 47 -28.85 15.52 17.18
C VAL A 47 -27.54 15.83 17.92
N ILE A 48 -26.63 16.61 17.35
CA ILE A 48 -25.38 16.97 18.03
C ILE A 48 -25.66 17.84 19.26
N LYS A 49 -26.57 18.80 19.15
CA LYS A 49 -26.91 19.74 20.23
C LYS A 49 -27.53 19.08 21.46
N GLU A 50 -28.15 17.90 21.29
CA GLU A 50 -28.63 17.08 22.41
C GLU A 50 -27.48 16.49 23.25
N HIS A 51 -26.27 16.39 22.69
CA HIS A 51 -25.13 15.69 23.30
C HIS A 51 -23.88 16.56 23.49
N ALA A 52 -23.79 17.72 22.82
CA ALA A 52 -22.64 18.61 22.85
C ALA A 52 -23.06 20.07 22.61
N ILE A 53 -22.14 21.00 22.89
CA ILE A 53 -22.34 22.42 22.57
C ILE A 53 -22.04 22.63 21.09
N VAL A 54 -22.87 23.41 20.39
CA VAL A 54 -22.64 23.77 18.99
C VAL A 54 -22.56 25.29 18.85
N ASP A 55 -21.40 25.77 18.43
CA ASP A 55 -21.19 27.14 17.97
C ASP A 55 -21.38 27.21 16.44
N LEU A 56 -21.78 28.39 15.95
CA LEU A 56 -21.97 28.63 14.53
C LEU A 56 -21.00 29.73 14.04
N VAL A 57 -20.49 29.55 12.82
CA VAL A 57 -19.89 30.63 12.04
C VAL A 57 -20.95 31.21 11.09
N GLU A 58 -20.87 32.51 10.83
CA GLU A 58 -21.78 33.17 9.90
C GLU A 58 -21.47 32.72 8.45
N PRO A 59 -22.47 32.22 7.70
CA PRO A 59 -22.26 31.79 6.32
C PRO A 59 -22.02 33.00 5.42
N ALA A 60 -21.01 32.93 4.54
CA ALA A 60 -20.72 33.98 3.58
C ALA A 60 -21.21 33.63 2.17
N LYS A 61 -21.76 34.62 1.47
CA LYS A 61 -22.24 34.44 0.09
C LYS A 61 -21.05 34.29 -0.86
N GLY A 62 -21.14 33.31 -1.77
CA GLY A 62 -20.08 33.00 -2.74
C GLY A 62 -19.07 31.95 -2.25
N TRP A 63 -19.23 31.46 -1.01
CA TRP A 63 -18.41 30.42 -0.42
C TRP A 63 -19.30 29.27 0.07
N PRO A 64 -19.90 28.50 -0.85
CA PRO A 64 -20.92 27.50 -0.51
C PRO A 64 -20.39 26.40 0.42
N ASP A 65 -19.10 26.06 0.29
CA ASP A 65 -18.43 25.01 1.04
C ASP A 65 -18.04 25.42 2.48
N MET A 66 -18.34 26.66 2.92
CA MET A 66 -18.17 27.06 4.32
C MET A 66 -18.96 26.19 5.30
N VAL A 67 -19.98 25.46 4.83
CA VAL A 67 -20.71 24.46 5.61
C VAL A 67 -19.79 23.35 6.13
N PHE A 68 -18.71 23.05 5.41
CA PHE A 68 -17.73 22.01 5.74
C PHE A 68 -16.66 22.53 6.71
N THR A 69 -17.10 22.82 7.93
CA THR A 69 -16.26 23.38 9.00
C THR A 69 -15.14 22.47 9.47
N ALA A 70 -15.17 21.16 9.18
CA ALA A 70 -14.03 20.27 9.43
C ALA A 70 -12.76 20.78 8.76
N ASN A 71 -12.89 21.44 7.60
CA ASN A 71 -11.77 22.02 6.87
C ASN A 71 -11.42 23.44 7.30
N ALA A 72 -11.98 23.99 8.38
CA ALA A 72 -11.63 25.33 8.85
C ALA A 72 -10.20 25.40 9.43
N GLY A 73 -9.75 24.30 10.03
CA GLY A 73 -8.44 24.17 10.65
C GLY A 73 -8.36 22.96 11.54
N LEU A 74 -7.26 22.83 12.28
CA LEU A 74 -7.02 21.76 13.25
C LEU A 74 -6.75 22.35 14.64
N VAL A 75 -7.56 21.95 15.62
CA VAL A 75 -7.55 22.51 16.98
C VAL A 75 -6.99 21.51 17.99
N LEU A 76 -6.06 21.96 18.84
CA LEU A 76 -5.61 21.20 20.03
C LEU A 76 -5.30 22.16 21.19
N GLY A 77 -6.03 22.00 22.29
CA GLY A 77 -6.00 22.98 23.38
C GLY A 77 -6.36 24.38 22.88
N ASP A 78 -5.49 25.36 23.17
CA ASP A 78 -5.69 26.76 22.79
C ASP A 78 -5.10 27.11 21.40
N ASN A 79 -4.49 26.14 20.71
CA ASN A 79 -3.85 26.37 19.41
C ASN A 79 -4.73 25.88 18.27
N VAL A 80 -4.69 26.62 17.16
CA VAL A 80 -5.29 26.20 15.89
C VAL A 80 -4.31 26.41 14.75
N VAL A 81 -4.12 25.38 13.92
CA VAL A 81 -3.50 25.54 12.61
C VAL A 81 -4.64 25.79 11.62
N ILE A 82 -4.72 27.02 11.09
CA ILE A 82 -5.76 27.35 10.12
C ILE A 82 -5.49 26.62 8.81
N SER A 83 -6.55 26.20 8.14
CA SER A 83 -6.42 25.57 6.83
C SER A 83 -5.90 26.55 5.77
N ARG A 84 -5.21 25.97 4.80
CA ARG A 84 -4.75 26.61 3.57
C ARG A 84 -5.26 25.76 2.42
N PHE A 85 -6.28 26.24 1.70
CA PHE A 85 -6.97 25.39 0.73
C PHE A 85 -6.17 25.21 -0.56
N PHE A 86 -6.16 23.99 -1.09
CA PHE A 86 -5.52 23.67 -2.37
C PHE A 86 -6.22 24.41 -3.53
N HIS A 87 -7.55 24.37 -3.53
CA HIS A 87 -8.37 24.95 -4.59
C HIS A 87 -8.70 26.43 -4.34
N PRO A 88 -8.49 27.32 -5.33
CA PRO A 88 -8.86 28.74 -5.23
C PRO A 88 -10.33 28.98 -4.85
N GLU A 89 -11.21 28.08 -5.25
CA GLU A 89 -12.66 28.10 -4.99
C GLU A 89 -13.01 28.08 -3.50
N ARG A 90 -12.10 27.61 -2.63
CA ARG A 90 -12.28 27.57 -1.17
C ARG A 90 -11.35 28.51 -0.40
N GLN A 91 -10.31 29.07 -1.04
CA GLN A 91 -9.35 29.96 -0.37
C GLN A 91 -9.98 31.24 0.21
N GLY A 92 -11.15 31.66 -0.28
CA GLY A 92 -11.88 32.79 0.30
C GLY A 92 -12.62 32.48 1.60
N GLU A 93 -12.66 31.23 2.04
CA GLU A 93 -13.20 30.82 3.34
C GLU A 93 -12.22 31.12 4.48
N GLU A 94 -10.91 31.08 4.21
CA GLU A 94 -9.83 31.22 5.20
C GLU A 94 -9.98 32.46 6.10
N PRO A 95 -10.29 33.67 5.58
CA PRO A 95 -10.44 34.85 6.42
C PRO A 95 -11.58 34.74 7.43
N TYR A 96 -12.71 34.12 7.06
CA TYR A 96 -13.87 33.98 7.94
C TYR A 96 -13.58 33.01 9.09
N PHE A 97 -12.94 31.87 8.78
CA PHE A 97 -12.53 30.92 9.82
C PHE A 97 -11.46 31.53 10.74
N LYS A 98 -10.48 32.22 10.17
CA LYS A 98 -9.44 32.93 10.95
C LYS A 98 -10.05 33.95 11.91
N GLU A 99 -10.99 34.77 11.44
CA GLU A 99 -11.69 35.74 12.28
C GLU A 99 -12.46 35.06 13.41
N TRP A 100 -13.17 33.97 13.11
CA TRP A 100 -13.91 33.21 14.12
C TRP A 100 -12.99 32.65 15.22
N PHE A 101 -11.88 32.01 14.84
CA PHE A 101 -10.94 31.45 15.82
C PHE A 101 -10.28 32.53 16.68
N ALA A 102 -9.84 33.63 16.06
CA ALA A 102 -9.25 34.75 16.77
C ALA A 102 -10.23 35.37 17.77
N ALA A 103 -11.50 35.55 17.38
CA ALA A 103 -12.56 36.07 18.24
C ALA A 103 -12.88 35.14 19.43
N LYS A 104 -12.65 33.83 19.28
CA LYS A 104 -12.82 32.81 20.33
C LYS A 104 -11.59 32.62 21.21
N GLY A 105 -10.50 33.34 20.96
CA GLY A 105 -9.30 33.36 21.80
C GLY A 105 -8.26 32.30 21.46
N PHE A 106 -8.39 31.60 20.32
CA PHE A 106 -7.37 30.64 19.88
C PHE A 106 -6.10 31.34 19.39
N THR A 107 -4.96 30.71 19.63
CA THR A 107 -3.69 31.08 19.01
C THR A 107 -3.65 30.52 17.58
N VAL A 108 -3.85 31.39 16.60
CA VAL A 108 -3.92 31.01 15.19
C VAL A 108 -2.52 30.93 14.58
N GLN A 109 -2.18 29.77 14.03
CA GLN A 109 -0.96 29.50 13.26
C GLN A 109 -1.31 29.37 11.78
N GLU A 110 -0.53 30.03 10.93
CA GLU A 110 -0.72 30.05 9.47
C GLU A 110 0.45 29.37 8.77
N LEU A 111 0.14 28.38 7.93
CA LEU A 111 1.12 27.74 7.06
C LEU A 111 1.61 28.71 5.97
N PRO A 112 2.79 28.44 5.37
CA PRO A 112 3.23 29.12 4.15
C PRO A 112 2.12 29.14 3.09
N LYS A 113 2.03 30.24 2.35
CA LYS A 113 0.93 30.53 1.42
C LYS A 113 0.68 29.42 0.37
N ASP A 114 1.75 28.79 -0.11
CA ASP A 114 1.70 27.76 -1.15
C ASP A 114 1.86 26.33 -0.58
N LEU A 115 1.65 26.16 0.73
CA LEU A 115 1.68 24.86 1.41
C LEU A 115 0.27 24.50 1.92
N PRO A 116 -0.52 23.77 1.12
CA PRO A 116 -1.91 23.46 1.43
C PRO A 116 -2.05 22.43 2.55
N PHE A 117 -3.09 22.62 3.34
CA PHE A 117 -3.51 21.77 4.46
C PHE A 117 -4.99 22.04 4.75
N GLU A 118 -5.83 21.02 4.77
CA GLU A 118 -7.29 21.19 4.84
C GLU A 118 -7.90 20.72 6.18
N GLY A 119 -7.17 20.98 7.27
CA GLY A 119 -7.69 20.99 8.64
C GLY A 119 -8.05 19.60 9.17
N ALA A 120 -9.07 19.54 10.03
CA ALA A 120 -9.52 18.29 10.65
C ALA A 120 -10.23 17.33 9.68
N GLY A 121 -10.46 17.74 8.43
CA GLY A 121 -10.84 16.82 7.36
C GLY A 121 -9.68 15.92 6.93
N ASP A 122 -8.45 16.45 6.93
CA ASP A 122 -7.24 15.70 6.59
C ASP A 122 -6.41 15.28 7.80
N ALA A 123 -6.68 15.80 8.99
CA ALA A 123 -5.92 15.44 10.17
C ALA A 123 -6.83 15.12 11.37
N LEU A 124 -6.78 13.88 11.84
CA LEU A 124 -7.68 13.34 12.86
C LEU A 124 -6.92 12.87 14.08
N PHE A 125 -7.26 13.43 15.24
CA PHE A 125 -6.71 12.98 16.51
C PHE A 125 -7.20 11.58 16.85
N ASP A 126 -6.28 10.75 17.36
CA ASP A 126 -6.65 9.60 18.17
C ASP A 126 -7.54 10.06 19.33
N ARG A 127 -8.64 9.34 19.61
CA ARG A 127 -9.60 9.80 20.64
C ARG A 127 -9.07 9.73 22.07
N GLU A 128 -8.00 8.98 22.31
CA GLU A 128 -7.29 8.98 23.59
C GLU A 128 -6.22 10.08 23.64
N GLY A 129 -6.03 10.85 22.55
CA GLY A 129 -5.11 12.00 22.49
C GLY A 129 -3.65 11.63 22.33
N ARG A 130 -3.36 10.38 21.93
CA ARG A 130 -1.98 9.84 21.89
C ARG A 130 -1.15 10.41 20.75
N TRP A 131 -1.76 10.64 19.60
CA TRP A 131 -1.12 11.15 18.38
C TRP A 131 -2.17 11.71 17.40
N LEU A 132 -1.69 12.35 16.34
CA LEU A 132 -2.44 12.86 15.22
C LEU A 132 -2.21 11.99 13.98
N TRP A 133 -3.29 11.55 13.32
CA TRP A 133 -3.22 10.96 11.99
C TRP A 133 -3.36 12.08 10.96
N ALA A 134 -2.44 12.20 10.00
CA ALA A 134 -2.46 13.24 8.98
C ALA A 134 -2.42 12.63 7.57
N GLY A 135 -3.45 12.91 6.78
CA GLY A 135 -3.63 12.47 5.41
C GLY A 135 -2.90 13.37 4.42
N TYR A 136 -2.30 12.78 3.40
CA TYR A 136 -1.75 13.50 2.25
C TYR A 136 -2.00 12.72 0.95
N GLY A 137 -1.88 13.40 -0.20
CA GLY A 137 -1.96 12.78 -1.53
C GLY A 137 -2.80 13.57 -2.53
N PHE A 138 -3.91 14.17 -2.07
CA PHE A 138 -4.81 14.95 -2.93
C PHE A 138 -4.95 16.42 -2.54
N ARG A 139 -5.03 16.70 -1.22
CA ARG A 139 -5.35 18.05 -0.70
C ARG A 139 -4.22 18.60 0.16
N SER A 140 -4.00 18.01 1.33
CA SER A 140 -2.90 18.41 2.21
C SER A 140 -1.56 17.90 1.70
N GLU A 141 -0.53 18.76 1.76
CA GLU A 141 0.84 18.40 1.41
C GLU A 141 1.55 17.70 2.57
N LEU A 142 2.38 16.70 2.25
CA LEU A 142 3.20 15.98 3.23
C LEU A 142 4.09 16.93 4.05
N ASP A 143 4.60 17.98 3.41
CA ASP A 143 5.45 19.01 4.01
C ASP A 143 4.73 19.86 5.08
N SER A 144 3.39 19.79 5.18
CA SER A 144 2.64 20.45 6.25
C SER A 144 2.75 19.70 7.59
N HIS A 145 2.98 18.38 7.57
CA HIS A 145 2.91 17.54 8.78
C HIS A 145 3.95 17.90 9.86
N PRO A 146 5.21 18.24 9.51
CA PRO A 146 6.19 18.73 10.51
C PRO A 146 5.75 20.03 11.20
N TYR A 147 5.02 20.91 10.50
CA TYR A 147 4.46 22.12 11.11
C TYR A 147 3.35 21.77 12.11
N LEU A 148 2.47 20.81 11.78
CA LEU A 148 1.44 20.31 12.69
C LEU A 148 2.07 19.75 13.97
N ALA A 149 3.09 18.89 13.82
CA ALA A 149 3.80 18.29 14.96
C ALA A 149 4.38 19.38 15.87
N LYS A 150 5.07 20.36 15.29
CA LYS A 150 5.72 21.45 16.04
C LYS A 150 4.74 22.40 16.72
N TRP A 151 3.69 22.82 16.01
CA TRP A 151 2.78 23.87 16.50
C TRP A 151 1.72 23.35 17.46
N LEU A 152 1.29 22.10 17.30
CA LEU A 152 0.34 21.45 18.20
C LEU A 152 1.03 20.62 19.29
N ASP A 153 2.34 20.44 19.20
CA ASP A 153 3.16 19.65 20.14
C ASP A 153 2.63 18.21 20.29
N THR A 154 2.48 17.51 19.17
CA THR A 154 1.97 16.13 19.13
C THR A 154 2.78 15.25 18.19
N GLU A 155 2.76 13.94 18.44
CA GLU A 155 3.21 12.95 17.45
C GLU A 155 2.26 13.00 16.24
N VAL A 156 2.82 13.03 15.03
CA VAL A 156 2.07 13.03 13.75
C VAL A 156 2.45 11.81 12.92
N LEU A 157 1.42 11.06 12.51
CA LEU A 157 1.52 9.85 11.69
C LEU A 157 0.93 10.12 10.30
N SER A 158 1.79 10.09 9.28
CA SER A 158 1.41 10.38 7.89
C SER A 158 0.76 9.17 7.21
N LEU A 159 -0.42 9.36 6.62
CA LEU A 159 -1.15 8.37 5.84
C LEU A 159 -1.37 8.88 4.42
N ARG A 160 -0.97 8.10 3.42
CA ARG A 160 -1.16 8.42 2.01
C ARG A 160 -2.52 7.94 1.53
N LEU A 161 -3.32 8.87 1.00
CA LEU A 161 -4.57 8.60 0.31
C LEU A 161 -4.29 8.27 -1.16
N VAL A 162 -4.92 7.22 -1.69
CA VAL A 162 -4.68 6.74 -3.06
C VAL A 162 -5.93 6.63 -3.93
N ASP A 163 -7.11 6.77 -3.33
CA ASP A 163 -8.41 6.75 -4.03
C ASP A 163 -9.00 8.16 -4.05
N GLU A 164 -9.14 8.76 -5.23
CA GLU A 164 -9.64 10.13 -5.42
C GLU A 164 -11.06 10.33 -4.88
N ARG A 165 -11.85 9.25 -4.74
CA ARG A 165 -13.18 9.31 -4.11
C ARG A 165 -13.06 9.62 -2.61
N PHE A 166 -11.96 9.25 -1.98
CA PHE A 166 -11.69 9.47 -0.57
C PHE A 166 -10.57 10.50 -0.39
N TYR A 167 -10.76 11.69 -0.98
CA TYR A 167 -9.75 12.73 -1.11
C TYR A 167 -9.35 13.43 0.20
N HIS A 168 -10.19 13.31 1.24
CA HIS A 168 -9.89 13.72 2.61
C HIS A 168 -9.81 12.53 3.54
N LEU A 169 -8.93 12.59 4.55
CA LEU A 169 -8.75 11.50 5.50
C LEU A 169 -10.07 11.10 6.21
N ASP A 170 -10.88 12.08 6.60
CA ASP A 170 -12.14 11.87 7.32
C ASP A 170 -13.26 11.20 6.50
N THR A 171 -13.07 11.03 5.20
CA THR A 171 -14.02 10.31 4.34
C THR A 171 -13.83 8.80 4.40
N CYS A 172 -12.63 8.34 4.79
CA CYS A 172 -12.25 6.93 4.84
C CYS A 172 -11.64 6.49 6.18
N PHE A 173 -11.46 7.40 7.15
CA PHE A 173 -10.82 7.12 8.43
C PHE A 173 -11.53 7.85 9.59
N CYS A 174 -11.82 7.15 10.68
CA CYS A 174 -12.53 7.71 11.83
C CYS A 174 -12.07 7.07 13.15
N PRO A 175 -11.17 7.73 13.89
CA PRO A 175 -10.85 7.34 15.26
C PRO A 175 -12.09 7.45 16.16
N LEU A 176 -12.37 6.39 16.91
CA LEU A 176 -13.50 6.29 17.83
C LEU A 176 -13.03 6.16 19.29
N SER A 177 -13.92 6.51 20.22
CA SER A 177 -13.67 6.39 21.66
C SER A 177 -13.30 4.96 22.07
N GLY A 178 -12.45 4.80 23.09
CA GLY A 178 -11.96 3.48 23.52
C GLY A 178 -10.86 2.89 22.61
N GLY A 179 -10.27 3.71 21.76
CA GLY A 179 -9.17 3.34 20.85
C GLY A 179 -9.62 2.49 19.65
N TYR A 180 -10.92 2.46 19.36
CA TYR A 180 -11.45 1.81 18.15
C TYR A 180 -11.16 2.67 16.92
N LEU A 181 -11.05 2.03 15.77
CA LEU A 181 -10.86 2.69 14.49
C LEU A 181 -11.87 2.16 13.47
N LEU A 182 -12.66 3.04 12.89
CA LEU A 182 -13.50 2.76 11.73
C LEU A 182 -12.77 3.28 10.49
N TYR A 183 -12.43 2.41 9.54
CA TYR A 183 -11.68 2.83 8.35
C TYR A 183 -11.93 1.94 7.13
N TYR A 184 -11.64 2.46 5.94
CA TYR A 184 -11.71 1.76 4.66
C TYR A 184 -10.28 1.49 4.14
N PRO A 185 -9.73 0.27 4.31
CA PRO A 185 -8.33 -0.03 3.97
C PRO A 185 -7.91 0.30 2.52
N PRO A 186 -8.73 0.06 1.48
CA PRO A 186 -8.35 0.35 0.09
C PRO A 186 -8.18 1.84 -0.26
N ALA A 187 -8.56 2.77 0.62
CA ALA A 187 -8.26 4.20 0.41
C ALA A 187 -6.79 4.56 0.66
N PHE A 188 -6.01 3.64 1.23
CA PHE A 188 -4.63 3.84 1.66
C PHE A 188 -3.65 2.97 0.88
N ASP A 189 -2.41 3.43 0.72
CA ASP A 189 -1.33 2.56 0.22
C ASP A 189 -0.91 1.49 1.25
N SER A 190 -0.08 0.55 0.79
CA SER A 190 0.45 -0.55 1.60
C SER A 190 1.22 -0.08 2.84
N TYR A 191 2.06 0.96 2.70
CA TYR A 191 2.78 1.58 3.83
C TYR A 191 1.82 2.11 4.90
N SER A 192 0.83 2.90 4.48
CA SER A 192 -0.14 3.54 5.37
C SER A 192 -1.02 2.50 6.07
N ASN A 193 -1.48 1.47 5.35
CA ASN A 193 -2.16 0.34 5.95
C ASN A 193 -1.29 -0.32 7.03
N ARG A 194 -0.04 -0.68 6.73
CA ARG A 194 0.88 -1.29 7.71
C ARG A 194 1.06 -0.43 8.96
N LEU A 195 1.19 0.88 8.80
CA LEU A 195 1.29 1.83 9.93
C LEU A 195 0.04 1.79 10.82
N ILE A 196 -1.16 1.74 10.22
CA ILE A 196 -2.43 1.58 10.95
C ILE A 196 -2.46 0.25 11.71
N GLU A 197 -2.06 -0.85 11.08
CA GLU A 197 -2.10 -2.19 11.69
C GLU A 197 -1.09 -2.35 12.83
N MET A 198 0.05 -1.67 12.76
CA MET A 198 1.05 -1.63 13.83
C MET A 198 0.58 -0.82 15.04
N ARG A 199 -0.18 0.25 14.80
CA ARG A 199 -0.62 1.18 15.86
C ARG A 199 -1.95 0.77 16.50
N ILE A 200 -2.84 0.13 15.75
CA ILE A 200 -4.20 -0.25 16.20
C ILE A 200 -4.35 -1.78 16.21
N PRO A 201 -4.59 -2.39 17.40
CA PRO A 201 -4.83 -3.83 17.52
C PRO A 201 -6.00 -4.33 16.66
N ALA A 202 -5.92 -5.57 16.16
CA ALA A 202 -6.90 -6.15 15.24
C ALA A 202 -8.33 -6.14 15.78
N GLU A 203 -8.52 -6.37 17.07
CA GLU A 203 -9.81 -6.37 17.75
C GLU A 203 -10.48 -4.98 17.82
N LYS A 204 -9.66 -3.92 17.72
CA LYS A 204 -10.11 -2.52 17.72
C LYS A 204 -10.28 -1.95 16.30
N ARG A 205 -9.82 -2.67 15.27
CA ARG A 205 -10.00 -2.29 13.86
C ARG A 205 -11.38 -2.71 13.35
N ILE A 206 -12.13 -1.76 12.84
CA ILE A 206 -13.42 -1.93 12.18
C ILE A 206 -13.23 -1.54 10.71
N ALA A 207 -12.62 -2.46 9.94
CA ALA A 207 -12.54 -2.31 8.49
C ALA A 207 -13.94 -2.41 7.87
N ILE A 208 -14.31 -1.46 7.01
CA ILE A 208 -15.62 -1.42 6.34
C ILE A 208 -15.53 -1.91 4.90
N ALA A 209 -16.68 -2.35 4.36
CA ALA A 209 -16.81 -2.69 2.95
C ALA A 209 -17.00 -1.43 2.10
N GLU A 210 -16.72 -1.54 0.80
CA GLU A 210 -16.87 -0.42 -0.13
C GLU A 210 -18.29 0.15 -0.15
N ALA A 211 -19.32 -0.71 -0.05
CA ALA A 211 -20.72 -0.29 -0.01
C ALA A 211 -21.06 0.67 1.15
N ASP A 212 -20.40 0.51 2.30
CA ASP A 212 -20.52 1.44 3.43
C ASP A 212 -19.62 2.67 3.23
N ALA A 213 -18.42 2.47 2.66
CA ALA A 213 -17.46 3.53 2.44
C ALA A 213 -18.01 4.61 1.49
N VAL A 214 -18.59 4.22 0.35
CA VAL A 214 -19.18 5.16 -0.62
C VAL A 214 -20.44 5.88 -0.10
N ASN A 215 -21.04 5.39 0.98
CA ASN A 215 -22.12 6.07 1.70
C ASN A 215 -21.60 6.99 2.83
N PHE A 216 -20.28 7.21 2.89
CA PHE A 216 -19.59 8.05 3.86
C PHE A 216 -19.71 7.53 5.31
N ALA A 217 -19.69 6.20 5.51
CA ALA A 217 -19.76 5.61 6.84
C ALA A 217 -18.59 6.03 7.76
N CYS A 218 -17.39 6.25 7.21
CA CYS A 218 -16.26 6.78 7.97
C CYS A 218 -16.39 8.27 8.29
N ASN A 219 -17.21 9.02 7.56
CA ASN A 219 -17.41 10.45 7.81
C ASN A 219 -18.41 10.68 8.94
N ALA A 220 -18.07 10.16 10.11
CA ALA A 220 -18.93 10.06 11.27
C ALA A 220 -18.46 10.95 12.43
N VAL A 221 -19.42 11.46 13.19
CA VAL A 221 -19.18 12.25 14.40
C VAL A 221 -19.24 11.33 15.62
N ASN A 222 -18.13 11.21 16.35
CA ASN A 222 -18.08 10.44 17.59
C ASN A 222 -18.15 11.32 18.85
N ILE A 223 -19.18 11.09 19.67
CA ILE A 223 -19.38 11.72 20.97
C ILE A 223 -19.51 10.61 22.02
N ASN A 224 -18.41 10.28 22.70
CA ASN A 224 -18.33 9.15 23.62
C ASN A 224 -18.75 7.84 22.92
N SER A 225 -19.81 7.18 23.37
CA SER A 225 -20.36 5.97 22.75
C SER A 225 -21.28 6.25 21.55
N LEU A 226 -21.63 7.50 21.27
CA LEU A 226 -22.50 7.86 20.15
C LEU A 226 -21.68 8.00 18.86
N VAL A 227 -22.20 7.44 17.77
CA VAL A 227 -21.65 7.64 16.43
C VAL A 227 -22.76 8.09 15.50
N ILE A 228 -22.66 9.33 15.00
CA ILE A 228 -23.66 9.96 14.12
C ILE A 228 -23.11 9.95 12.71
N MET A 229 -23.89 9.46 11.75
CA MET A 229 -23.48 9.25 10.36
C MET A 229 -24.67 9.34 9.39
N ASN A 230 -24.38 9.31 8.08
CA ASN A 230 -25.40 9.40 7.04
C ASN A 230 -26.31 8.15 7.01
N GLN A 231 -25.76 7.04 6.51
CA GLN A 231 -26.45 5.77 6.36
C GLN A 231 -25.43 4.64 6.38
N VAL A 232 -25.77 3.51 7.02
CA VAL A 232 -24.91 2.31 7.06
C VAL A 232 -25.68 1.02 6.87
N SER A 233 -24.95 -0.01 6.45
CA SER A 233 -25.47 -1.37 6.37
C SER A 233 -25.85 -1.92 7.74
N ASP A 234 -26.83 -2.83 7.77
CA ASP A 234 -27.22 -3.54 8.99
C ASP A 234 -26.03 -4.31 9.60
N ASN A 235 -25.13 -4.84 8.76
CA ASN A 235 -23.92 -5.51 9.21
C ASN A 235 -23.01 -4.55 9.99
N LEU A 236 -22.71 -3.38 9.44
CA LEU A 236 -21.85 -2.40 10.10
C LEU A 236 -22.48 -1.87 11.39
N LYS A 237 -23.80 -1.60 11.36
CA LYS A 237 -24.56 -1.19 12.54
C LYS A 237 -24.49 -2.23 13.66
N GLN A 238 -24.66 -3.51 13.36
CA GLN A 238 -24.52 -4.60 14.32
C GLN A 238 -23.09 -4.69 14.89
N ARG A 239 -22.06 -4.54 14.04
CA ARG A 239 -20.65 -4.58 14.47
C ARG A 239 -20.27 -3.44 15.40
N LEU A 240 -20.82 -2.24 15.19
CA LEU A 240 -20.65 -1.07 16.05
C LEU A 240 -21.41 -1.25 17.37
N ASN A 241 -22.68 -1.67 17.32
CA ASN A 241 -23.49 -1.94 18.51
C ASN A 241 -22.88 -3.01 19.41
N ALA A 242 -22.33 -4.09 18.83
CA ALA A 242 -21.66 -5.16 19.57
C ALA A 242 -20.40 -4.68 20.31
N ARG A 243 -19.82 -3.54 19.91
CA ARG A 243 -18.67 -2.88 20.54
C ARG A 243 -19.06 -1.74 21.48
N GLY A 244 -20.36 -1.60 21.77
CA GLY A 244 -20.89 -0.63 22.72
C GLY A 244 -21.14 0.76 22.14
N PHE A 245 -21.08 0.92 20.82
CA PHE A 245 -21.46 2.19 20.17
C PHE A 245 -22.96 2.23 19.90
N GLN A 246 -23.58 3.39 20.06
CA GLN A 246 -24.94 3.66 19.60
C GLN A 246 -24.86 4.41 18.27
N VAL A 247 -25.41 3.82 17.21
CA VAL A 247 -25.43 4.42 15.88
C VAL A 247 -26.69 5.28 15.71
N ILE A 248 -26.53 6.55 15.35
CA ILE A 248 -27.61 7.42 14.88
C ILE A 248 -27.38 7.74 13.41
N GLU A 249 -28.38 7.40 12.59
CA GLU A 249 -28.39 7.71 11.17
C GLU A 249 -29.23 8.96 10.93
N THR A 250 -28.67 9.92 10.20
CA THR A 250 -29.37 11.13 9.74
C THR A 250 -29.05 11.35 8.28
N PRO A 251 -30.05 11.43 7.38
CA PRO A 251 -29.79 11.54 5.96
C PRO A 251 -29.07 12.87 5.65
N LEU A 252 -27.96 12.79 4.93
CA LEU A 252 -27.12 13.93 4.53
C LEU A 252 -26.83 13.91 3.02
N THR A 253 -27.73 13.31 2.25
CA THR A 253 -27.55 13.05 0.81
C THR A 253 -27.32 14.31 -0.03
N GLU A 254 -27.82 15.48 0.40
CA GLU A 254 -27.58 16.74 -0.32
C GLU A 254 -26.13 17.22 -0.17
N PHE A 255 -25.47 16.88 0.95
CA PHE A 255 -24.06 17.19 1.20
C PHE A 255 -23.12 16.16 0.55
N LEU A 256 -23.58 14.91 0.40
CA LEU A 256 -22.84 13.89 -0.36
C LEU A 256 -22.61 14.33 -1.82
N LYS A 257 -23.50 15.14 -2.40
CA LYS A 257 -23.32 15.72 -3.75
C LYS A 257 -22.10 16.64 -3.86
N ALA A 258 -21.66 17.22 -2.76
CA ALA A 258 -20.43 18.02 -2.67
C ALA A 258 -19.23 17.20 -2.13
N GLY A 259 -19.43 15.92 -1.82
CA GLY A 259 -18.38 15.04 -1.29
C GLY A 259 -18.19 15.12 0.23
N GLY A 260 -19.19 15.57 1.00
CA GLY A 260 -19.12 15.65 2.46
C GLY A 260 -20.32 15.03 3.18
N ALA A 261 -20.14 14.62 4.44
CA ALA A 261 -21.23 14.13 5.29
C ALA A 261 -21.13 14.66 6.74
N ALA A 262 -21.43 13.84 7.75
CA ALA A 262 -21.64 14.30 9.11
C ALA A 262 -20.38 14.92 9.72
N LYS A 263 -19.23 14.25 9.58
CA LYS A 263 -17.97 14.74 10.11
C LYS A 263 -17.52 16.01 9.40
N CYS A 264 -17.61 16.09 8.06
CA CYS A 264 -17.19 17.29 7.31
C CYS A 264 -17.96 18.55 7.75
N LEU A 265 -19.23 18.42 8.13
CA LEU A 265 -20.08 19.52 8.59
C LEU A 265 -19.76 19.99 10.02
N THR A 266 -18.79 19.37 10.69
CA THR A 266 -18.48 19.63 12.10
C THR A 266 -16.99 19.72 12.36
N LEU A 267 -16.58 20.67 13.20
CA LEU A 267 -15.23 20.70 13.77
C LEU A 267 -15.30 20.66 15.29
N ARG A 268 -14.69 19.67 15.92
CA ARG A 268 -14.55 19.65 17.37
C ARG A 268 -13.47 20.65 17.79
N VAL A 269 -13.84 21.64 18.60
CA VAL A 269 -12.93 22.72 19.05
C VAL A 269 -12.46 22.55 20.49
N THR A 270 -12.92 21.50 21.18
CA THR A 270 -12.46 21.12 22.52
C THR A 270 -11.76 19.77 22.43
N GLU A 271 -10.48 19.79 22.03
CA GLU A 271 -9.62 18.61 22.00
C GLU A 271 -8.61 18.69 23.16
N PRO A 272 -8.64 17.73 24.11
CA PRO A 272 -7.77 17.77 25.27
C PRO A 272 -6.32 17.48 24.87
N ARG A 273 -5.39 18.26 25.41
CA ARG A 273 -3.95 18.00 25.28
C ARG A 273 -3.48 17.11 26.43
N LEU A 274 -2.82 15.99 26.08
CA LEU A 274 -2.12 15.19 27.06
C LEU A 274 -0.75 15.81 27.39
N PRO A 275 -0.33 15.86 28.67
CA PRO A 275 0.92 16.49 29.06
C PRO A 275 2.17 15.70 28.61
N ASP A 276 2.06 14.38 28.43
CA ASP A 276 3.17 13.49 28.10
C ASP A 276 3.34 13.27 26.58
N VAL A 277 2.52 13.92 25.76
CA VAL A 277 2.60 13.86 24.29
C VAL A 277 3.30 15.12 23.79
N HIS A 278 4.31 14.92 22.93
CA HIS A 278 5.16 15.98 22.40
C HIS A 278 5.35 15.84 20.90
N ALA A 279 5.82 16.92 20.28
CA ALA A 279 6.13 16.99 18.86
C ALA A 279 7.06 15.85 18.42
N THR A 280 6.57 14.98 17.55
CA THR A 280 7.38 13.95 16.87
C THR A 280 6.81 13.74 15.46
N THR A 281 7.68 13.59 14.48
CA THR A 281 7.27 13.25 13.11
C THR A 281 8.29 12.29 12.50
N ALA A 282 7.81 11.31 11.74
CA ALA A 282 8.64 10.42 10.95
C ALA A 282 8.99 11.00 9.57
N VAL A 283 8.43 12.18 9.22
CA VAL A 283 8.69 12.82 7.94
C VAL A 283 10.15 13.26 7.88
N GLU A 284 10.86 12.76 6.87
CA GLU A 284 12.24 13.13 6.57
C GLU A 284 12.28 14.00 5.31
N SER A 285 13.23 14.93 5.28
CA SER A 285 13.53 15.70 4.07
C SER A 285 15.02 15.63 3.74
N ARG A 286 15.34 15.50 2.45
CA ARG A 286 16.72 15.52 1.92
C ARG A 286 16.78 16.41 0.69
N THR A 287 17.89 17.10 0.48
CA THR A 287 18.12 17.84 -0.77
C THR A 287 18.97 17.00 -1.70
N ILE A 288 18.58 16.92 -2.96
CA ILE A 288 19.38 16.32 -4.02
C ILE A 288 19.71 17.36 -5.07
N ARG A 289 20.80 17.12 -5.78
CA ARG A 289 21.22 17.85 -6.96
C ARG A 289 21.17 16.95 -8.17
N MET A 290 20.56 17.45 -9.24
CA MET A 290 20.50 16.80 -10.53
C MET A 290 21.20 17.67 -11.57
N GLU A 291 22.01 17.05 -12.43
CA GLU A 291 22.71 17.72 -13.51
C GLU A 291 22.57 16.93 -14.82
N GLY A 292 22.24 17.63 -15.91
CA GLY A 292 22.14 17.01 -17.23
C GLY A 292 21.19 17.76 -18.16
N HIS A 293 20.70 17.09 -19.19
CA HIS A 293 19.66 17.64 -20.08
C HIS A 293 18.27 17.49 -19.45
N LEU A 294 18.03 18.17 -18.32
CA LEU A 294 16.88 17.93 -17.44
C LEU A 294 15.51 18.08 -18.11
N LEU A 295 15.36 19.08 -18.99
CA LEU A 295 14.12 19.33 -19.74
C LEU A 295 14.03 18.47 -21.01
N ASP A 296 15.06 18.51 -21.84
CA ASP A 296 15.07 17.87 -23.17
C ASP A 296 14.97 16.33 -23.08
N ALA A 297 15.62 15.71 -22.09
CA ALA A 297 15.59 14.26 -21.89
C ALA A 297 14.50 13.81 -20.91
N GLY A 298 13.67 14.74 -20.41
CA GLY A 298 12.59 14.44 -19.46
C GLY A 298 13.05 13.87 -18.11
N ILE A 299 14.35 13.94 -17.78
CA ILE A 299 14.93 13.35 -16.57
C ILE A 299 14.31 13.98 -15.32
N MET A 300 14.06 15.29 -15.34
CA MET A 300 13.40 15.98 -14.23
C MET A 300 12.00 15.41 -14.00
N ASN A 301 11.17 15.35 -15.04
CA ASN A 301 9.80 14.84 -14.93
C ASN A 301 9.79 13.39 -14.41
N GLN A 302 10.67 12.54 -14.97
CA GLN A 302 10.81 11.15 -14.51
C GLN A 302 11.17 11.05 -13.02
N ALA A 303 12.04 11.93 -12.52
CA ALA A 303 12.43 11.95 -11.11
C ALA A 303 11.29 12.46 -10.20
N LEU A 304 10.59 13.52 -10.61
CA LEU A 304 9.47 14.07 -9.86
C LEU A 304 8.29 13.08 -9.78
N ASP A 305 7.95 12.44 -10.91
CA ASP A 305 6.92 11.41 -10.98
C ASP A 305 7.28 10.23 -10.06
N LEU A 306 8.55 9.83 -10.06
CA LEU A 306 9.05 8.74 -9.21
C LEU A 306 8.91 9.04 -7.73
N ILE A 307 9.21 10.27 -7.29
CA ILE A 307 9.07 10.71 -5.90
C ILE A 307 7.60 10.59 -5.46
N VAL A 308 6.68 11.12 -6.26
CA VAL A 308 5.24 11.12 -5.95
C VAL A 308 4.68 9.70 -5.99
N GLU A 309 4.98 8.90 -7.02
CA GLU A 309 4.52 7.51 -7.15
C GLU A 309 4.97 6.65 -5.96
N SER A 310 6.22 6.84 -5.49
CA SER A 310 6.78 6.14 -4.32
C SER A 310 6.22 6.65 -2.97
N GLY A 311 5.38 7.69 -2.97
CA GLY A 311 4.70 8.18 -1.77
C GLY A 311 5.41 9.35 -1.07
N GLY A 312 6.43 9.94 -1.69
CA GLY A 312 7.04 11.18 -1.22
C GLY A 312 6.36 12.43 -1.79
N SER A 313 6.90 13.60 -1.43
CA SER A 313 6.60 14.90 -2.02
C SER A 313 7.92 15.63 -2.35
N PHE A 314 7.86 16.72 -3.11
CA PHE A 314 9.04 17.46 -3.52
C PHE A 314 8.82 18.97 -3.57
N GLN A 315 9.91 19.71 -3.44
CA GLN A 315 9.98 21.14 -3.71
C GLN A 315 11.25 21.43 -4.52
N VAL A 316 11.09 21.97 -5.74
CA VAL A 316 12.24 22.45 -6.53
C VAL A 316 12.72 23.77 -5.92
N LEU A 317 13.95 23.77 -5.38
CA LEU A 317 14.52 24.94 -4.69
C LEU A 317 15.09 25.95 -5.68
N ASN A 318 15.78 25.46 -6.71
CA ASN A 318 16.32 26.27 -7.78
C ASN A 318 16.42 25.45 -9.08
N PHE A 319 16.43 26.16 -10.20
CA PHE A 319 16.63 25.57 -11.53
C PHE A 319 17.49 26.51 -12.38
N HIS A 320 18.70 26.07 -12.73
CA HIS A 320 19.63 26.77 -13.58
C HIS A 320 19.61 26.17 -14.97
N LEU A 321 18.97 26.89 -15.91
CA LEU A 321 18.89 26.48 -17.31
C LEU A 321 20.24 26.69 -18.01
N GLY A 322 20.67 25.69 -18.78
CA GLY A 322 21.88 25.78 -19.59
C GLY A 322 21.80 26.91 -20.64
N GLU A 323 22.93 27.59 -20.89
CA GLU A 323 22.99 28.75 -21.81
C GLU A 323 22.57 28.44 -23.26
N GLN A 324 22.84 27.22 -23.70
CA GLN A 324 22.56 26.74 -25.06
C GLN A 324 21.85 25.40 -24.95
N ARG A 325 21.19 24.96 -26.04
CA ARG A 325 20.52 23.66 -26.10
C ARG A 325 21.43 22.46 -25.74
N ALA A 326 22.73 22.58 -25.99
CA ALA A 326 23.71 21.56 -25.67
C ALA A 326 24.32 21.70 -24.26
N SER A 327 24.02 22.77 -23.53
CA SER A 327 24.49 22.98 -22.16
C SER A 327 23.67 22.15 -21.18
N THR A 328 24.31 21.67 -20.12
CA THR A 328 23.63 21.00 -19.01
C THR A 328 22.86 22.01 -18.17
N SER A 329 21.72 21.58 -17.65
CA SER A 329 20.94 22.29 -16.63
C SER A 329 21.20 21.65 -15.27
N VAL A 330 21.07 22.44 -14.22
CA VAL A 330 21.26 22.00 -12.83
C VAL A 330 20.01 22.35 -12.05
N ALA A 331 19.56 21.45 -11.19
CA ALA A 331 18.46 21.72 -10.28
C ALA A 331 18.73 21.11 -8.90
N ASP A 332 18.43 21.87 -7.86
CA ASP A 332 18.38 21.37 -6.49
C ASP A 332 16.92 21.14 -6.10
N VAL A 333 16.61 19.93 -5.65
CA VAL A 333 15.25 19.50 -5.30
C VAL A 333 15.26 19.01 -3.86
N ARG A 334 14.40 19.59 -3.01
CA ARG A 334 14.10 19.05 -1.69
C ARG A 334 13.06 17.95 -1.85
N ILE A 335 13.35 16.78 -1.34
CA ILE A 335 12.48 15.62 -1.32
C ILE A 335 12.02 15.43 0.11
N SER A 336 10.76 15.06 0.29
CA SER A 336 10.20 14.68 1.57
C SER A 336 9.54 13.31 1.48
N ALA A 337 9.68 12.49 2.52
CA ALA A 337 9.09 11.16 2.61
C ALA A 337 8.40 10.97 3.97
N PRO A 338 7.33 10.16 4.06
CA PRO A 338 6.58 9.96 5.31
C PRO A 338 7.35 9.16 6.37
N SER A 339 8.44 8.49 5.97
CA SER A 339 9.33 7.69 6.82
C SER A 339 10.70 7.51 6.18
N HIS A 340 11.64 7.04 6.99
CA HIS A 340 12.98 6.66 6.56
C HIS A 340 12.95 5.59 5.45
N ASP A 341 12.22 4.50 5.65
CA ASP A 341 12.12 3.39 4.68
C ASP A 341 11.71 3.90 3.27
N ILE A 342 10.70 4.79 3.20
CA ILE A 342 10.25 5.37 1.93
C ILE A 342 11.29 6.36 1.36
N MET A 343 11.97 7.14 2.22
CA MET A 343 13.07 8.01 1.79
C MET A 343 14.17 7.21 1.11
N GLU A 344 14.57 6.09 1.68
CA GLU A 344 15.62 5.24 1.11
C GLU A 344 15.21 4.61 -0.22
N ASP A 345 13.95 4.18 -0.34
CA ASP A 345 13.40 3.68 -1.61
C ASP A 345 13.43 4.75 -2.70
N ILE A 346 13.02 5.98 -2.39
CA ILE A 346 13.08 7.11 -3.31
C ILE A 346 14.52 7.42 -3.69
N MET A 347 15.41 7.54 -2.70
CA MET A 347 16.81 7.91 -2.92
C MET A 347 17.56 6.89 -3.78
N THR A 348 17.35 5.59 -3.54
CA THR A 348 17.98 4.52 -4.35
C THR A 348 17.65 4.68 -5.82
N GLN A 349 16.39 4.95 -6.13
CA GLN A 349 15.93 5.11 -7.51
C GLN A 349 16.40 6.42 -8.14
N LEU A 350 16.49 7.50 -7.36
CA LEU A 350 17.03 8.76 -7.83
C LEU A 350 18.53 8.68 -8.10
N ILE A 351 19.28 7.90 -7.30
CA ILE A 351 20.69 7.59 -7.56
C ILE A 351 20.86 6.90 -8.92
N ASP A 352 19.94 5.99 -9.30
CA ASP A 352 19.95 5.38 -10.64
C ASP A 352 19.70 6.38 -11.77
N LEU A 353 18.91 7.43 -11.51
CA LEU A 353 18.71 8.55 -12.42
C LEU A 353 19.89 9.54 -12.44
N GLY A 354 20.89 9.34 -11.58
CA GLY A 354 22.09 10.19 -11.49
C GLY A 354 21.96 11.36 -10.53
N ALA A 355 20.96 11.35 -9.64
CA ALA A 355 20.89 12.32 -8.55
C ALA A 355 22.07 12.12 -7.59
N VAL A 356 22.60 13.23 -7.08
CA VAL A 356 23.69 13.24 -6.10
C VAL A 356 23.34 14.14 -4.93
N ALA A 357 23.90 13.84 -3.76
CA ALA A 357 23.83 14.77 -2.63
C ALA A 357 24.57 16.08 -2.97
N PRO A 358 24.08 17.24 -2.49
CA PRO A 358 24.81 18.50 -2.58
C PRO A 358 26.21 18.36 -1.98
N PRO A 359 27.24 19.07 -2.50
CA PRO A 359 28.62 18.94 -2.02
C PRO A 359 28.82 19.11 -0.51
N ALA A 360 27.96 19.90 0.15
CA ALA A 360 27.99 20.15 1.59
C ALA A 360 27.42 19.00 2.44
N GLU A 361 26.61 18.12 1.85
CA GLU A 361 25.89 17.03 2.53
C GLU A 361 26.46 15.65 2.18
N ILE A 362 27.56 15.57 1.42
CA ILE A 362 28.15 14.28 1.07
C ILE A 362 28.79 13.65 2.32
N CYS A 363 28.23 12.54 2.77
CA CYS A 363 28.77 11.67 3.82
C CYS A 363 29.42 10.40 3.23
N ASP A 364 30.15 9.68 4.09
CA ASP A 364 30.68 8.34 3.78
C ASP A 364 29.57 7.30 3.98
N THR A 365 29.69 6.15 3.31
CA THR A 365 28.73 5.04 3.41
C THR A 365 28.73 4.40 4.80
N ASN A 366 27.55 4.04 5.30
CA ASN A 366 27.42 3.25 6.52
C ASN A 366 27.79 1.78 6.24
N LEU A 367 28.54 1.17 7.16
CA LEU A 367 29.03 -0.20 7.02
C LEU A 367 28.59 -1.03 8.24
N GLU A 368 27.97 -2.18 7.97
CA GLU A 368 27.58 -3.15 8.99
C GLU A 368 28.27 -4.49 8.75
N VAL A 369 28.53 -5.23 9.82
CA VAL A 369 29.27 -6.49 9.75
C VAL A 369 28.30 -7.66 9.55
N VAL A 370 28.60 -8.53 8.59
CA VAL A 370 27.88 -9.79 8.40
C VAL A 370 28.10 -10.70 9.61
N THR A 371 27.01 -11.07 10.27
CA THR A 371 27.01 -11.93 11.48
C THR A 371 26.69 -13.39 11.19
N LYS A 372 26.18 -13.71 9.99
CA LYS A 372 25.81 -15.07 9.56
C LYS A 372 26.13 -15.24 8.08
N ASP A 373 26.79 -16.36 7.73
CA ASP A 373 27.13 -16.67 6.35
C ASP A 373 25.87 -16.68 5.46
N GLY A 374 26.00 -16.06 4.30
CA GLY A 374 24.94 -15.99 3.30
C GLY A 374 23.76 -15.08 3.67
N VAL A 375 23.91 -14.19 4.66
CA VAL A 375 22.89 -13.26 5.17
C VAL A 375 23.47 -11.86 5.29
N ALA A 376 22.87 -10.89 4.60
CA ALA A 376 23.24 -9.48 4.71
C ALA A 376 22.70 -8.85 6.01
N PRO A 377 23.33 -7.78 6.53
CA PRO A 377 22.77 -6.94 7.58
C PRO A 377 21.37 -6.41 7.22
N ASP A 378 20.65 -5.92 8.23
CA ASP A 378 19.41 -5.18 7.96
C ASP A 378 19.73 -3.93 7.15
N ASP A 379 18.82 -3.61 6.23
CA ASP A 379 18.93 -2.44 5.37
C ASP A 379 20.20 -2.36 4.48
N PHE A 380 20.67 -3.51 4.01
CA PHE A 380 21.74 -3.51 3.00
C PHE A 380 21.30 -2.84 1.69
N TYR A 381 22.22 -2.10 1.07
CA TYR A 381 21.99 -1.51 -0.24
C TYR A 381 21.91 -2.59 -1.33
N VAL A 382 20.85 -2.54 -2.14
CA VAL A 382 20.64 -3.48 -3.27
C VAL A 382 21.27 -2.91 -4.53
N THR A 383 22.24 -3.61 -5.08
CA THR A 383 22.96 -3.16 -6.28
C THR A 383 22.10 -3.21 -7.54
N THR A 384 22.41 -2.34 -8.50
CA THR A 384 21.77 -2.30 -9.82
C THR A 384 22.72 -2.78 -10.92
N ILE A 385 22.27 -2.73 -12.18
CA ILE A 385 23.12 -3.07 -13.34
C ILE A 385 24.16 -1.99 -13.64
N TYR A 386 24.03 -0.79 -13.07
CA TYR A 386 24.83 0.36 -13.45
C TYR A 386 26.19 0.39 -12.72
N PRO A 387 27.26 0.90 -13.35
CA PRO A 387 28.51 1.14 -12.67
C PRO A 387 28.28 2.02 -11.44
N THR A 388 28.64 1.53 -10.26
CA THR A 388 28.40 2.23 -8.99
C THR A 388 29.73 2.67 -8.39
N GLU A 389 29.75 3.85 -7.78
CA GLU A 389 30.84 4.33 -6.94
C GLU A 389 30.33 4.59 -5.53
N VAL A 390 31.14 4.22 -4.54
CA VAL A 390 30.81 4.31 -3.12
C VAL A 390 31.89 5.10 -2.38
N ARG A 391 31.49 5.91 -1.40
CA ARG A 391 32.41 6.77 -0.67
C ARG A 391 32.80 6.15 0.67
N VAL A 392 34.07 5.78 0.82
CA VAL A 392 34.62 5.19 2.05
C VAL A 392 35.85 6.00 2.47
N ASN A 393 35.92 6.41 3.74
CA ASN A 393 37.03 7.21 4.28
C ASN A 393 37.33 8.47 3.44
N CYS A 394 36.29 9.23 3.10
CA CYS A 394 36.34 10.38 2.20
C CYS A 394 36.80 10.10 0.75
N GLN A 395 36.93 8.84 0.31
CA GLN A 395 37.39 8.48 -1.04
C GLN A 395 36.29 7.75 -1.83
N TRP A 396 36.08 8.15 -3.10
CA TRP A 396 35.20 7.44 -4.01
C TRP A 396 35.90 6.20 -4.59
N VAL A 397 35.34 5.03 -4.32
CA VAL A 397 35.85 3.73 -4.76
C VAL A 397 34.85 3.14 -5.76
N LYS A 398 35.35 2.66 -6.89
CA LYS A 398 34.53 2.01 -7.91
C LYS A 398 34.19 0.58 -7.50
N VAL A 399 32.91 0.23 -7.57
CA VAL A 399 32.43 -1.13 -7.28
C VAL A 399 32.87 -2.09 -8.39
N GLN A 400 33.52 -3.18 -7.99
CA GLN A 400 33.90 -4.27 -8.87
C GLN A 400 32.82 -5.36 -8.94
N ASN A 401 32.85 -6.17 -9.99
CA ASN A 401 31.92 -7.30 -10.21
C ASN A 401 30.44 -6.89 -10.22
N GLN A 402 30.14 -5.68 -10.72
CA GLN A 402 28.81 -5.11 -10.73
C GLN A 402 27.77 -6.07 -11.35
N ARG A 403 26.69 -6.26 -10.61
CA ARG A 403 25.53 -7.08 -10.97
C ARG A 403 24.32 -6.53 -10.19
N MET A 404 23.12 -6.71 -10.73
CA MET A 404 21.88 -6.42 -9.98
C MET A 404 21.59 -7.46 -8.89
N ASP A 405 20.84 -7.05 -7.88
CA ASP A 405 20.34 -7.93 -6.79
C ASP A 405 21.45 -8.53 -5.92
N GLY A 406 22.53 -7.76 -5.72
CA GLY A 406 23.62 -8.05 -4.81
C GLY A 406 23.73 -7.04 -3.67
N ALA A 407 24.69 -7.29 -2.78
CA ALA A 407 25.14 -6.37 -1.74
C ALA A 407 26.58 -5.92 -2.05
N ILE A 408 26.97 -4.75 -1.56
CA ILE A 408 28.33 -4.22 -1.74
C ILE A 408 29.15 -4.52 -0.48
N VAL A 409 30.23 -5.27 -0.64
CA VAL A 409 31.22 -5.54 0.41
C VAL A 409 32.41 -4.61 0.26
N VAL A 410 32.80 -3.96 1.35
CA VAL A 410 34.01 -3.14 1.45
C VAL A 410 35.08 -3.92 2.18
N SER A 411 36.29 -3.96 1.62
CA SER A 411 37.43 -4.64 2.23
C SER A 411 38.69 -3.78 2.14
N GLN A 412 39.51 -3.87 3.19
CA GLN A 412 40.83 -3.25 3.21
C GLN A 412 41.85 -4.28 2.74
N THR A 413 42.36 -4.10 1.51
CA THR A 413 43.41 -4.94 0.95
C THR A 413 44.80 -4.30 1.12
N PRO A 414 45.91 -5.04 0.99
CA PRO A 414 47.25 -4.46 0.93
C PRO A 414 47.45 -3.45 -0.20
N SER A 415 46.65 -3.55 -1.27
CA SER A 415 46.63 -2.65 -2.43
C SER A 415 45.75 -1.40 -2.26
N GLY A 416 44.97 -1.31 -1.18
CA GLY A 416 44.06 -0.19 -0.91
C GLY A 416 42.64 -0.65 -0.54
N LEU A 417 41.72 0.32 -0.46
CA LEU A 417 40.29 0.06 -0.28
C LEU A 417 39.69 -0.54 -1.56
N GLU A 418 38.96 -1.64 -1.41
CA GLU A 418 38.27 -2.31 -2.50
C GLU A 418 36.79 -2.50 -2.16
N ALA A 419 35.91 -2.18 -3.12
CA ALA A 419 34.48 -2.42 -3.03
C ALA A 419 34.06 -3.45 -4.09
N THR A 420 33.37 -4.51 -3.68
CA THR A 420 32.99 -5.63 -4.56
C THR A 420 31.51 -5.95 -4.38
N CYS A 421 30.80 -6.11 -5.48
CA CYS A 421 29.43 -6.61 -5.48
C CYS A 421 29.43 -8.14 -5.27
N LYS A 422 28.74 -8.61 -4.22
CA LYS A 422 28.52 -10.04 -3.93
C LYS A 422 27.02 -10.34 -3.86
N ILE A 423 26.60 -11.52 -4.29
CA ILE A 423 25.23 -11.99 -4.06
C ILE A 423 25.07 -12.48 -2.62
N LEU A 424 23.84 -12.48 -2.10
CA LEU A 424 23.56 -12.75 -0.68
C LEU A 424 24.23 -14.02 -0.15
N ARG A 425 24.14 -15.14 -0.88
CA ARG A 425 24.69 -16.43 -0.45
C ARG A 425 26.22 -16.49 -0.39
N ASP A 426 26.92 -15.55 -1.00
CA ASP A 426 28.39 -15.50 -1.05
C ASP A 426 28.98 -14.57 0.04
N LEU A 427 28.13 -13.95 0.86
CA LEU A 427 28.55 -13.16 2.02
C LEU A 427 29.10 -14.07 3.12
N GLN A 428 30.19 -13.64 3.75
CA GLN A 428 30.86 -14.38 4.83
C GLN A 428 30.85 -13.59 6.13
N VAL A 429 30.84 -14.29 7.26
CA VAL A 429 30.98 -13.65 8.59
C VAL A 429 32.24 -12.78 8.62
N GLY A 430 32.06 -11.51 9.00
CA GLY A 430 33.13 -10.51 9.03
C GLY A 430 33.22 -9.62 7.79
N ASP A 431 32.52 -9.93 6.69
CA ASP A 431 32.37 -8.99 5.57
C ASP A 431 31.71 -7.69 6.05
N GLN A 432 32.25 -6.53 5.65
CA GLN A 432 31.62 -5.22 5.89
C GLN A 432 30.73 -4.87 4.70
N VAL A 433 29.42 -4.82 4.92
CA VAL A 433 28.42 -4.56 3.88
C VAL A 433 27.89 -3.14 4.01
N ILE A 434 27.68 -2.47 2.88
CA ILE A 434 27.05 -1.14 2.83
C ILE A 434 25.57 -1.23 3.18
N VAL A 435 25.15 -0.39 4.13
CA VAL A 435 23.75 -0.19 4.54
C VAL A 435 23.30 1.25 4.29
N GLY A 436 21.99 1.43 4.09
CA GLY A 436 21.39 2.70 3.70
C GLY A 436 21.81 3.20 2.31
N VAL A 437 21.51 4.48 2.05
CA VAL A 437 21.67 5.10 0.71
C VAL A 437 22.77 6.18 0.64
N GLU A 438 23.50 6.36 1.74
CA GLU A 438 24.48 7.43 1.90
C GLU A 438 25.81 7.12 1.21
N GLY A 439 26.42 8.14 0.58
CA GLY A 439 27.72 7.99 -0.06
C GLY A 439 27.74 7.10 -1.31
N ILE A 440 26.61 6.90 -1.98
CA ILE A 440 26.49 6.08 -3.20
C ILE A 440 26.16 6.98 -4.40
N ARG A 441 26.80 6.75 -5.56
CA ARG A 441 26.43 7.40 -6.82
C ARG A 441 26.53 6.45 -8.02
N SER A 442 25.65 6.66 -8.99
CA SER A 442 25.71 5.94 -10.27
C SER A 442 26.66 6.64 -11.24
N GLY A 443 27.63 5.89 -11.77
CA GLY A 443 28.58 6.33 -12.80
C GLY A 443 27.99 6.30 -14.22
N ARG A 444 26.71 6.66 -14.40
CA ARG A 444 26.10 6.78 -15.73
C ARG A 444 26.87 7.84 -16.52
N LYS A 445 27.48 7.44 -17.65
CA LYS A 445 27.90 8.41 -18.67
C LYS A 445 26.64 9.07 -19.21
N ASN A 446 26.63 10.41 -19.27
CA ASN A 446 25.54 11.24 -19.80
C ASN A 446 24.84 10.49 -20.95
N LEU A 447 23.56 10.16 -20.74
CA LEU A 447 22.73 9.54 -21.76
C LEU A 447 22.84 10.36 -23.04
N THR A 448 23.56 9.83 -24.02
CA THR A 448 23.63 10.43 -25.36
C THR A 448 22.24 10.40 -25.97
N ARG A 449 21.88 11.51 -26.60
CA ARG A 449 20.66 11.87 -27.35
C ARG A 449 19.86 10.77 -28.07
N GLU A 450 20.41 9.60 -28.34
CA GLU A 450 19.87 8.62 -29.28
C GLU A 450 19.03 7.51 -28.64
N THR A 451 19.03 7.34 -27.31
CA THR A 451 18.43 6.15 -26.68
C THR A 451 16.94 6.28 -26.30
N GLN A 452 16.32 7.46 -26.46
CA GLN A 452 14.92 7.68 -26.07
C GLN A 452 13.95 7.93 -27.23
N SER A 453 14.43 8.09 -28.48
CA SER A 453 13.54 8.47 -29.59
C SER A 453 12.76 7.32 -30.24
N ASN A 454 12.80 6.07 -29.72
CA ASN A 454 12.08 4.99 -30.42
C ASN A 454 11.80 3.67 -29.64
N GLN A 455 11.42 3.70 -28.36
CA GLN A 455 10.83 2.50 -27.71
C GLN A 455 9.73 2.85 -26.71
N GLU A 456 8.56 3.27 -27.19
CA GLU A 456 7.31 2.89 -26.51
C GLU A 456 7.02 1.42 -26.86
N PHE A 457 7.61 0.51 -26.08
CA PHE A 457 7.31 -0.91 -26.16
C PHE A 457 6.19 -1.21 -25.14
N SER A 458 4.94 -1.10 -25.59
CA SER A 458 3.77 -1.56 -24.85
C SER A 458 3.63 -3.08 -25.00
N PHE A 459 3.50 -3.79 -23.87
CA PHE A 459 3.09 -5.18 -23.85
C PHE A 459 1.55 -5.27 -23.78
N MET A 460 0.99 -6.17 -24.60
CA MET A 460 -0.35 -6.78 -24.45
C MET A 460 -1.56 -6.01 -25.03
N GLY A 461 -1.57 -5.86 -26.35
CA GLY A 461 -2.78 -5.64 -27.14
C GLY A 461 -3.10 -6.85 -28.01
N ALA A 462 -3.34 -8.01 -27.41
CA ALA A 462 -3.82 -9.20 -28.13
C ALA A 462 -4.84 -9.93 -27.27
N GLY A 463 -6.10 -9.51 -27.38
CA GLY A 463 -7.22 -10.27 -26.85
C GLY A 463 -7.30 -11.63 -27.54
N VAL A 464 -7.01 -12.69 -26.79
CA VAL A 464 -7.40 -14.04 -27.15
C VAL A 464 -8.55 -14.42 -26.21
N SER A 465 -9.76 -14.18 -26.69
CA SER A 465 -10.99 -14.66 -26.07
C SER A 465 -11.10 -16.18 -26.25
N SER A 466 -11.33 -16.90 -25.15
CA SER A 466 -11.89 -18.25 -25.19
C SER A 466 -13.22 -18.24 -24.42
N GLU A 467 -14.23 -17.58 -24.99
CA GLU A 467 -15.66 -17.60 -24.56
C GLU A 467 -16.30 -19.01 -24.70
N ARG A 468 -15.64 -20.05 -24.17
CA ARG A 468 -16.30 -21.28 -23.70
C ARG A 468 -16.34 -21.23 -22.19
N ARG A 469 -17.49 -21.64 -21.64
CA ARG A 469 -17.94 -21.43 -20.25
C ARG A 469 -16.90 -21.86 -19.20
N VAL A 470 -15.95 -20.96 -18.87
CA VAL A 470 -15.01 -21.11 -17.74
C VAL A 470 -15.80 -21.41 -16.46
N GLU A 471 -16.93 -20.73 -16.27
CA GLU A 471 -17.86 -20.95 -15.16
C GLU A 471 -18.31 -22.41 -15.03
N LEU A 472 -18.74 -23.08 -16.12
CA LEU A 472 -19.16 -24.48 -16.04
C LEU A 472 -18.02 -25.42 -15.67
N LEU A 473 -16.81 -25.16 -16.17
CA LEU A 473 -15.64 -25.96 -15.81
C LEU A 473 -15.27 -25.73 -14.35
N VAL A 474 -15.35 -24.49 -13.88
CA VAL A 474 -15.15 -24.14 -12.46
C VAL A 474 -16.19 -24.84 -11.58
N GLU A 475 -17.47 -24.88 -11.98
CA GLU A 475 -18.53 -25.63 -11.28
C GLU A 475 -18.19 -27.11 -11.14
N GLN A 476 -17.75 -27.73 -12.24
CA GLN A 476 -17.34 -29.14 -12.24
C GLN A 476 -16.14 -29.36 -11.31
N ILE A 477 -15.09 -28.54 -11.43
CA ILE A 477 -13.88 -28.65 -10.61
C ILE A 477 -14.20 -28.42 -9.13
N ALA A 478 -15.02 -27.42 -8.80
CA ALA A 478 -15.45 -27.14 -7.42
C ALA A 478 -16.18 -28.33 -6.80
N TRP A 479 -17.12 -28.92 -7.54
CA TRP A 479 -17.86 -30.10 -7.09
C TRP A 479 -16.93 -31.30 -6.86
N GLU A 480 -15.99 -31.54 -7.78
CA GLU A 480 -15.02 -32.63 -7.67
C GLU A 480 -14.05 -32.43 -6.50
N MET A 481 -13.47 -31.23 -6.35
CA MET A 481 -12.57 -30.91 -5.23
C MET A 481 -13.27 -31.11 -3.88
N ARG A 482 -14.53 -30.70 -3.76
CA ARG A 482 -15.34 -30.98 -2.57
C ARG A 482 -15.52 -32.47 -2.35
N HIS A 483 -15.88 -33.22 -3.39
CA HIS A 483 -16.09 -34.65 -3.28
C HIS A 483 -14.83 -35.40 -2.83
N ILE A 484 -13.68 -35.07 -3.41
CA ILE A 484 -12.37 -35.63 -3.05
C ILE A 484 -12.06 -35.31 -1.59
N ARG A 485 -12.24 -34.05 -1.15
CA ARG A 485 -12.03 -33.67 0.25
C ARG A 485 -12.94 -34.44 1.19
N ASP A 486 -14.23 -34.53 0.89
CA ASP A 486 -15.22 -35.19 1.74
C ASP A 486 -14.97 -36.72 1.84
N GLN A 487 -14.28 -37.32 0.85
CA GLN A 487 -13.83 -38.71 0.86
C GLN A 487 -12.44 -38.92 1.50
N GLY A 488 -11.77 -37.85 1.91
CA GLY A 488 -10.40 -37.92 2.42
C GLY A 488 -9.35 -38.25 1.34
N GLY A 489 -9.65 -37.94 0.08
CA GLY A 489 -8.72 -38.07 -1.03
C GLY A 489 -7.66 -36.97 -1.04
N LYS A 490 -6.82 -36.96 -2.07
CA LYS A 490 -5.62 -36.13 -2.17
C LYS A 490 -5.61 -35.27 -3.42
N VAL A 491 -5.60 -33.95 -3.22
CA VAL A 491 -5.41 -32.93 -4.24
C VAL A 491 -4.02 -32.32 -4.10
N VAL A 492 -3.25 -32.31 -5.20
CA VAL A 492 -1.93 -31.67 -5.28
C VAL A 492 -2.05 -30.41 -6.12
N VAL A 493 -1.50 -29.30 -5.64
CA VAL A 493 -1.45 -28.04 -6.40
C VAL A 493 -0.02 -27.80 -6.86
N THR A 494 0.16 -27.49 -8.14
CA THR A 494 1.40 -26.91 -8.66
C THR A 494 1.14 -25.46 -9.03
N ALA A 495 1.86 -24.51 -8.44
CA ALA A 495 1.59 -23.09 -8.64
C ALA A 495 2.84 -22.29 -9.02
N GLY A 496 2.65 -21.31 -9.92
CA GLY A 496 3.66 -20.35 -10.35
C GLY A 496 3.48 -18.98 -9.69
N PRO A 497 4.47 -18.09 -9.81
CA PRO A 497 4.41 -16.76 -9.20
C PRO A 497 3.28 -15.88 -9.76
N VAL A 498 2.78 -16.18 -10.98
CA VAL A 498 1.63 -15.50 -11.59
C VAL A 498 0.35 -15.62 -10.74
N VAL A 499 0.22 -16.69 -9.94
CA VAL A 499 -0.88 -16.81 -8.95
C VAL A 499 -0.86 -15.63 -7.97
N ILE A 500 0.31 -15.19 -7.56
CA ILE A 500 0.46 -14.06 -6.65
C ILE A 500 0.21 -12.75 -7.39
N HIS A 501 0.84 -12.55 -8.55
CA HIS A 501 0.74 -11.32 -9.35
C HIS A 501 -0.69 -10.98 -9.82
N THR A 502 -1.56 -11.99 -9.93
CA THR A 502 -2.98 -11.82 -10.34
C THR A 502 -3.94 -11.69 -9.15
N GLY A 503 -3.42 -11.60 -7.91
CA GLY A 503 -4.24 -11.51 -6.69
C GLY A 503 -4.82 -12.85 -6.22
N GLY A 504 -4.39 -13.97 -6.81
CA GLY A 504 -4.83 -15.33 -6.47
C GLY A 504 -4.35 -15.85 -5.11
N ALA A 505 -3.36 -15.20 -4.47
CA ALA A 505 -2.76 -15.67 -3.22
C ALA A 505 -3.79 -15.89 -2.10
N GLN A 506 -4.73 -14.97 -1.91
CA GLN A 506 -5.78 -15.06 -0.90
C GLN A 506 -6.71 -16.27 -1.12
N HIS A 507 -7.02 -16.56 -2.39
CA HIS A 507 -7.89 -17.65 -2.78
C HIS A 507 -7.18 -19.00 -2.62
N LEU A 508 -5.91 -19.10 -3.04
CA LEU A 508 -5.11 -20.31 -2.83
C LEU A 508 -4.85 -20.59 -1.35
N SER A 509 -4.53 -19.55 -0.56
CA SER A 509 -4.37 -19.65 0.90
C SER A 509 -5.63 -20.22 1.55
N ARG A 510 -6.80 -19.76 1.10
CA ARG A 510 -8.10 -20.25 1.58
C ARG A 510 -8.36 -21.71 1.21
N LEU A 511 -8.03 -22.14 -0.01
CA LEU A 511 -8.13 -23.56 -0.41
C LEU A 511 -7.29 -24.46 0.50
N ILE A 512 -6.08 -24.03 0.85
CA ILE A 512 -5.19 -24.75 1.78
C ILE A 512 -5.81 -24.79 3.18
N ARG A 513 -6.26 -23.65 3.70
CA ARG A 513 -6.88 -23.54 5.03
C ARG A 513 -8.15 -24.38 5.19
N GLU A 514 -8.97 -24.45 4.15
CA GLU A 514 -10.22 -25.23 4.16
C GLU A 514 -10.02 -26.72 3.82
N GLY A 515 -8.76 -27.16 3.70
CA GLY A 515 -8.40 -28.57 3.54
C GLY A 515 -8.59 -29.13 2.15
N TYR A 516 -8.70 -28.30 1.11
CA TYR A 516 -8.81 -28.77 -0.28
C TYR A 516 -7.46 -29.10 -0.92
N VAL A 517 -6.33 -28.80 -0.26
CA VAL A 517 -4.98 -28.99 -0.82
C VAL A 517 -4.14 -29.80 0.15
N GLN A 518 -3.60 -30.93 -0.32
CA GLN A 518 -2.82 -31.87 0.49
C GLN A 518 -1.31 -31.82 0.20
N ALA A 519 -0.89 -31.23 -0.92
CA ALA A 519 0.51 -30.91 -1.18
C ALA A 519 0.65 -29.72 -2.14
N LEU A 520 1.69 -28.90 -1.95
CA LEU A 520 2.01 -27.77 -2.82
C LEU A 520 3.37 -27.95 -3.50
N LEU A 521 3.40 -27.86 -4.82
CA LEU A 521 4.61 -27.98 -5.63
C LEU A 521 4.88 -26.65 -6.34
N GLY A 522 6.09 -26.11 -6.24
CA GLY A 522 6.42 -24.81 -6.81
C GLY A 522 7.92 -24.58 -6.99
N GLY A 523 8.28 -23.34 -7.27
CA GLY A 523 9.68 -22.91 -7.32
C GLY A 523 9.95 -21.81 -6.29
N ASN A 524 11.20 -21.35 -6.22
CA ASN A 524 11.61 -20.27 -5.33
C ASN A 524 10.71 -19.02 -5.45
N ALA A 525 10.41 -18.60 -6.69
CA ALA A 525 9.69 -17.36 -6.97
C ALA A 525 8.28 -17.28 -6.36
N ILE A 526 7.47 -18.35 -6.42
CA ILE A 526 6.11 -18.28 -5.84
C ILE A 526 6.17 -18.08 -4.32
N ALA A 527 7.09 -18.77 -3.63
CA ALA A 527 7.26 -18.63 -2.20
C ALA A 527 7.77 -17.23 -1.83
N VAL A 528 8.74 -16.70 -2.57
CA VAL A 528 9.26 -15.34 -2.34
C VAL A 528 8.15 -14.30 -2.51
N HIS A 529 7.38 -14.35 -3.59
CA HIS A 529 6.34 -13.36 -3.87
C HIS A 529 5.13 -13.47 -2.95
N ASP A 530 4.75 -14.68 -2.53
CA ASP A 530 3.72 -14.87 -1.51
C ASP A 530 4.12 -14.21 -0.18
N ILE A 531 5.36 -14.44 0.25
CA ILE A 531 5.89 -13.87 1.49
C ILE A 531 6.08 -12.34 1.34
N GLU A 532 6.51 -11.87 0.17
CA GLU A 532 6.58 -10.43 -0.17
C GLU A 532 5.21 -9.76 -0.03
N GLN A 533 4.17 -10.36 -0.62
CA GLN A 533 2.82 -9.84 -0.52
C GLN A 533 2.34 -9.86 0.94
N ALA A 534 2.62 -10.92 1.70
CA ALA A 534 2.22 -11.04 3.08
C ALA A 534 2.91 -10.02 4.01
N MET A 535 4.18 -9.71 3.78
CA MET A 535 4.99 -8.84 4.65
C MET A 535 4.93 -7.36 4.24
N MET A 536 4.83 -7.08 2.94
CA MET A 536 5.00 -5.73 2.38
C MET A 536 3.79 -5.25 1.55
N GLY A 537 2.86 -6.14 1.20
CA GLY A 537 1.72 -5.80 0.33
C GLY A 537 2.05 -5.68 -1.16
N THR A 538 3.29 -5.99 -1.56
CA THR A 538 3.76 -5.90 -2.96
C THR A 538 4.11 -7.27 -3.53
N SER A 539 4.13 -7.37 -4.86
CA SER A 539 4.65 -8.54 -5.58
C SER A 539 5.49 -8.11 -6.77
N LEU A 540 6.80 -8.40 -6.79
CA LEU A 540 7.76 -7.82 -7.75
C LEU A 540 7.71 -6.29 -7.79
N GLY A 541 7.40 -5.66 -6.65
CA GLY A 541 7.18 -4.23 -6.63
C GLY A 541 5.93 -3.76 -7.35
N VAL A 542 4.90 -4.58 -7.53
CA VAL A 542 3.56 -4.10 -7.90
C VAL A 542 2.72 -4.06 -6.64
N ASP A 543 2.03 -2.94 -6.38
CA ASP A 543 1.09 -2.84 -5.28
C ASP A 543 -0.17 -3.66 -5.64
N MET A 544 -0.44 -4.69 -4.85
CA MET A 544 -1.48 -5.67 -5.18
C MET A 544 -2.91 -5.12 -5.04
N GLN A 545 -3.11 -4.01 -4.30
CA GLN A 545 -4.42 -3.37 -4.21
C GLN A 545 -4.69 -2.46 -5.41
N ARG A 546 -3.65 -1.76 -5.89
CA ARG A 546 -3.78 -0.78 -6.97
C ARG A 546 -3.51 -1.34 -8.37
N GLY A 547 -2.83 -2.49 -8.47
CA GLY A 547 -2.45 -3.10 -9.75
C GLY A 547 -1.43 -2.28 -10.55
N ILE A 548 -0.75 -1.33 -9.91
CA ILE A 548 0.27 -0.47 -10.54
C ILE A 548 1.68 -0.82 -10.05
N PRO A 549 2.69 -0.71 -10.91
CA PRO A 549 4.08 -0.86 -10.49
C PRO A 549 4.47 0.21 -9.48
N VAL A 550 5.02 -0.22 -8.34
CA VAL A 550 5.82 0.56 -7.40
C VAL A 550 7.26 0.52 -7.91
N LYS A 551 7.75 1.66 -8.42
CA LYS A 551 9.15 1.78 -8.81
C LYS A 551 10.03 1.54 -7.57
N GLY A 552 11.12 0.76 -7.72
CA GLY A 552 12.00 0.35 -6.63
C GLY A 552 11.61 -0.95 -5.89
N GLY A 553 10.43 -1.52 -6.13
CA GLY A 553 9.97 -2.70 -5.38
C GLY A 553 10.73 -4.01 -5.67
N HIS A 554 11.72 -4.01 -6.56
CA HIS A 554 12.71 -5.09 -6.63
C HIS A 554 13.51 -5.23 -5.31
N ARG A 555 13.54 -4.22 -4.43
CA ARG A 555 14.16 -4.33 -3.10
C ARG A 555 13.37 -5.22 -2.15
N HIS A 556 12.03 -5.21 -2.25
CA HIS A 556 11.17 -5.88 -1.28
C HIS A 556 11.39 -7.39 -1.28
N HIS A 557 11.47 -8.00 -2.47
CA HIS A 557 11.70 -9.44 -2.57
C HIS A 557 13.11 -9.85 -2.10
N LEU A 558 14.14 -9.01 -2.29
CA LEU A 558 15.48 -9.26 -1.74
C LEU A 558 15.51 -9.16 -0.21
N LYS A 559 14.79 -8.18 0.37
CA LYS A 559 14.61 -8.06 1.83
C LYS A 559 13.92 -9.30 2.40
N VAL A 560 12.91 -9.82 1.70
CA VAL A 560 12.24 -11.09 2.05
C VAL A 560 13.21 -12.26 1.99
N ILE A 561 13.92 -12.45 0.87
CA ILE A 561 14.91 -13.53 0.72
C ILE A 561 15.94 -13.48 1.85
N ASN A 562 16.52 -12.31 2.12
CA ASN A 562 17.50 -12.13 3.19
C ASN A 562 16.90 -12.46 4.58
N SER A 563 15.67 -12.02 4.84
CA SER A 563 14.95 -12.29 6.08
C SER A 563 14.72 -13.78 6.30
N ILE A 564 14.22 -14.50 5.30
CA ILE A 564 13.98 -15.95 5.42
C ILE A 564 15.30 -16.72 5.61
N ARG A 565 16.37 -16.33 4.90
CA ARG A 565 17.71 -16.91 5.12
C ARG A 565 18.22 -16.64 6.53
N ARG A 566 17.92 -15.48 7.12
CA ARG A 566 18.23 -15.17 8.51
C ARG A 566 17.54 -16.14 9.47
N TYR A 567 16.24 -16.37 9.31
CA TYR A 567 15.48 -17.33 10.11
C TYR A 567 15.80 -18.80 9.80
N GLY A 568 16.41 -19.07 8.65
CA GLY A 568 16.91 -20.39 8.25
C GLY A 568 15.88 -21.28 7.56
N SER A 569 14.59 -20.96 7.63
CA SER A 569 13.54 -21.59 6.83
C SER A 569 12.25 -20.76 6.85
N ILE A 570 11.33 -21.04 5.93
CA ILE A 570 9.97 -20.48 5.93
C ILE A 570 9.25 -20.83 7.24
N ALA A 571 9.37 -22.08 7.69
CA ALA A 571 8.77 -22.53 8.95
C ALA A 571 9.34 -21.77 10.17
N GLY A 572 10.65 -21.48 10.17
CA GLY A 572 11.29 -20.67 11.20
C GLY A 572 10.75 -19.23 11.25
N ALA A 573 10.50 -18.63 10.09
CA ALA A 573 9.93 -17.28 9.99
C ALA A 573 8.45 -17.23 10.43
N VAL A 574 7.65 -18.26 10.12
CA VAL A 574 6.27 -18.40 10.63
C VAL A 574 6.27 -18.57 12.15
N ALA A 575 7.15 -19.42 12.70
CA ALA A 575 7.25 -19.65 14.13
C ALA A 575 7.69 -18.38 14.90
N ALA A 576 8.53 -17.54 14.29
CA ALA A 576 8.95 -16.25 14.83
C ALA A 576 7.87 -15.15 14.71
N GLY A 577 6.74 -15.43 14.05
CA GLY A 577 5.66 -14.45 13.85
C GLY A 577 5.95 -13.38 12.80
N VAL A 578 6.97 -13.59 11.95
CA VAL A 578 7.33 -12.65 10.87
C VAL A 578 6.41 -12.81 9.67
N ILE A 579 6.02 -14.04 9.36
CA ILE A 579 5.01 -14.36 8.35
C ILE A 579 3.71 -14.70 9.09
N THR A 580 2.66 -13.91 8.87
CA THR A 580 1.38 -14.02 9.59
C THR A 580 0.21 -14.45 8.70
N GLN A 581 0.39 -14.45 7.38
CA GLN A 581 -0.62 -14.77 6.38
C GLN A 581 0.04 -15.21 5.05
N GLY A 582 -0.75 -15.69 4.09
CA GLY A 582 -0.29 -16.12 2.76
C GLY A 582 -0.29 -17.64 2.56
N VAL A 583 0.04 -18.06 1.34
CA VAL A 583 0.05 -19.46 0.90
C VAL A 583 1.03 -20.28 1.72
N MET A 584 2.27 -19.79 1.87
CA MET A 584 3.33 -20.48 2.60
C MET A 584 3.04 -20.53 4.11
N TYR A 585 2.39 -19.50 4.66
CA TYR A 585 1.92 -19.49 6.05
C TYR A 585 0.88 -20.59 6.29
N GLU A 586 -0.15 -20.67 5.44
CA GLU A 586 -1.19 -21.69 5.56
C GLU A 586 -0.62 -23.11 5.36
N CYS A 587 0.37 -23.29 4.48
CA CYS A 587 1.07 -24.57 4.37
C CYS A 587 1.75 -24.98 5.67
N VAL A 588 2.49 -24.07 6.32
CA VAL A 588 3.17 -24.37 7.59
C VAL A 588 2.16 -24.62 8.73
N ARG A 589 1.12 -23.78 8.84
CA ARG A 589 0.14 -23.87 9.94
C ARG A 589 -0.73 -25.12 9.84
N ASN A 590 -1.14 -25.50 8.64
CA ASN A 590 -1.98 -26.67 8.39
C ASN A 590 -1.17 -27.94 8.08
N GLN A 591 0.16 -27.89 8.21
CA GLN A 591 1.08 -29.02 7.95
C GLN A 591 0.94 -29.61 6.54
N VAL A 592 0.64 -28.76 5.55
CA VAL A 592 0.58 -29.17 4.15
C VAL A 592 2.02 -29.21 3.61
N PRO A 593 2.53 -30.39 3.21
CA PRO A 593 3.87 -30.51 2.68
C PRO A 593 4.03 -29.74 1.38
N PHE A 594 5.18 -29.08 1.22
CA PHE A 594 5.52 -28.38 -0.01
C PHE A 594 6.94 -28.72 -0.47
N CYS A 595 7.15 -28.66 -1.78
CA CYS A 595 8.48 -28.79 -2.39
C CYS A 595 8.73 -27.62 -3.35
N LEU A 596 9.82 -26.88 -3.10
CA LEU A 596 10.27 -25.77 -3.92
C LEU A 596 11.46 -26.23 -4.77
N ALA A 597 11.21 -26.60 -6.03
CA ALA A 597 12.28 -27.02 -6.95
C ALA A 597 13.06 -25.80 -7.45
N GLY A 598 14.38 -25.86 -7.37
CA GLY A 598 15.27 -24.82 -7.82
C GLY A 598 15.25 -24.60 -9.34
N SER A 599 15.70 -23.42 -9.77
CA SER A 599 15.85 -23.03 -11.16
C SER A 599 17.07 -22.13 -11.35
N ILE A 600 17.56 -22.04 -12.59
CA ILE A 600 18.72 -21.22 -12.94
C ILE A 600 18.49 -19.71 -12.71
N ARG A 601 17.22 -19.29 -12.61
CA ARG A 601 16.83 -17.88 -12.41
C ARG A 601 16.67 -17.47 -10.95
N ASP A 602 16.91 -18.36 -10.00
CA ASP A 602 16.54 -18.11 -8.60
C ASP A 602 17.46 -17.11 -7.89
N ASP A 603 16.83 -16.09 -7.29
CA ASP A 603 17.47 -15.14 -6.37
C ASP A 603 17.48 -15.69 -4.95
N GLY A 604 18.63 -15.56 -4.27
CA GLY A 604 18.90 -16.18 -2.96
C GLY A 604 19.69 -17.48 -3.11
N PRO A 605 19.04 -18.66 -3.21
CA PRO A 605 17.59 -18.93 -3.05
C PRO A 605 17.15 -18.91 -1.58
N LEU A 606 15.85 -19.12 -1.33
CA LEU A 606 15.34 -19.46 0.00
C LEU A 606 16.00 -20.75 0.53
N PRO A 607 16.18 -20.91 1.84
CA PRO A 607 16.76 -22.14 2.42
C PRO A 607 15.96 -23.41 2.10
N ASP A 608 14.65 -23.28 1.93
CA ASP A 608 13.72 -24.37 1.63
C ASP A 608 13.75 -24.81 0.15
N THR A 609 14.43 -24.07 -0.73
CA THR A 609 14.53 -24.39 -2.16
C THR A 609 15.55 -25.49 -2.41
N GLU A 610 15.12 -26.60 -3.01
CA GLU A 610 15.97 -27.74 -3.37
C GLU A 610 16.68 -27.46 -4.71
N MET A 611 17.98 -27.17 -4.63
CA MET A 611 18.83 -26.88 -5.79
C MET A 611 19.38 -28.13 -6.46
N ASP A 612 19.35 -29.29 -5.79
CA ASP A 612 19.62 -30.58 -6.40
C ASP A 612 18.36 -31.09 -7.12
N LEU A 613 18.30 -30.85 -8.43
CA LEU A 613 17.11 -31.18 -9.22
C LEU A 613 16.77 -32.67 -9.23
N ILE A 614 17.73 -33.56 -8.95
CA ILE A 614 17.46 -35.00 -8.85
C ILE A 614 16.66 -35.29 -7.56
N LYS A 615 17.04 -34.64 -6.45
CA LYS A 615 16.27 -34.70 -5.21
C LYS A 615 14.92 -34.01 -5.34
N ALA A 616 14.87 -32.86 -6.00
CA ALA A 616 13.61 -32.15 -6.24
C ALA A 616 12.60 -33.01 -7.03
N GLN A 617 13.05 -33.70 -8.08
CA GLN A 617 12.20 -34.64 -8.83
C GLN A 617 11.76 -35.83 -7.98
N THR A 618 12.66 -36.38 -7.16
CA THR A 618 12.34 -37.48 -6.25
C THR A 618 11.26 -37.07 -5.24
N GLU A 619 11.39 -35.88 -4.66
CA GLU A 619 10.42 -35.35 -3.70
C GLU A 619 9.09 -34.98 -4.36
N TYR A 620 9.11 -34.41 -5.57
CA TYR A 620 7.90 -34.20 -6.37
C TYR A 620 7.14 -35.50 -6.60
N ALA A 621 7.84 -36.55 -7.05
CA ALA A 621 7.24 -37.86 -7.28
C ALA A 621 6.61 -38.42 -5.99
N ARG A 622 7.33 -38.36 -4.86
CA ARG A 622 6.83 -38.78 -3.55
C ARG A 622 5.56 -38.03 -3.14
N LEU A 623 5.52 -36.72 -3.36
CA LEU A 623 4.35 -35.90 -3.03
C LEU A 623 3.16 -36.13 -3.99
N LEU A 624 3.41 -36.62 -5.20
CA LEU A 624 2.36 -36.99 -6.17
C LEU A 624 1.75 -38.38 -5.93
N GLU A 625 2.40 -39.25 -5.15
CA GLU A 625 1.88 -40.59 -4.87
C GLU A 625 0.48 -40.53 -4.25
N GLY A 626 -0.46 -41.27 -4.86
CA GLY A 626 -1.86 -41.34 -4.42
C GLY A 626 -2.67 -40.06 -4.64
N ALA A 627 -2.25 -39.15 -5.52
CA ALA A 627 -3.06 -37.99 -5.90
C ALA A 627 -4.28 -38.42 -6.73
N ASP A 628 -5.47 -37.95 -6.34
CA ASP A 628 -6.72 -38.11 -7.09
C ASP A 628 -6.88 -37.00 -8.14
N MET A 629 -6.36 -35.81 -7.81
CA MET A 629 -6.41 -34.63 -8.68
C MET A 629 -5.13 -33.80 -8.55
N VAL A 630 -4.67 -33.27 -9.68
CA VAL A 630 -3.58 -32.29 -9.76
C VAL A 630 -4.09 -30.99 -10.39
N LEU A 631 -4.01 -29.90 -9.64
CA LEU A 631 -4.37 -28.55 -10.08
C LEU A 631 -3.12 -27.77 -10.46
N MET A 632 -2.96 -27.48 -11.75
CA MET A 632 -1.82 -26.82 -12.36
C MET A 632 -2.12 -25.36 -12.66
N LEU A 633 -1.54 -24.46 -11.87
CA LEU A 633 -1.84 -23.03 -11.84
C LEU A 633 -0.68 -22.19 -12.41
N SER A 634 -0.77 -21.84 -13.69
CA SER A 634 0.09 -20.85 -14.38
C SER A 634 1.60 -21.08 -14.22
N THR A 635 2.06 -22.33 -14.39
CA THR A 635 3.46 -22.70 -14.19
C THR A 635 3.97 -23.72 -15.20
N MET A 636 4.31 -23.25 -16.41
CA MET A 636 4.70 -24.14 -17.52
C MET A 636 5.75 -25.19 -17.15
N LEU A 637 6.87 -24.80 -16.53
CA LEU A 637 7.97 -25.73 -16.23
C LEU A 637 7.58 -26.78 -15.19
N HIS A 638 6.97 -26.37 -14.08
CA HIS A 638 6.59 -27.29 -13.01
C HIS A 638 5.40 -28.17 -13.41
N SER A 639 4.39 -27.61 -14.10
CA SER A 639 3.25 -28.37 -14.62
C SER A 639 3.68 -29.45 -15.61
N ILE A 640 4.64 -29.17 -16.52
CA ILE A 640 5.18 -30.18 -17.42
C ILE A 640 5.96 -31.25 -16.65
N GLY A 641 6.75 -30.86 -15.65
CA GLY A 641 7.46 -31.80 -14.79
C GLY A 641 6.50 -32.77 -14.09
N VAL A 642 5.46 -32.22 -13.45
CA VAL A 642 4.42 -33.00 -12.77
C VAL A 642 3.65 -33.88 -13.73
N GLY A 643 3.20 -33.37 -14.87
CA GLY A 643 2.51 -34.17 -15.87
C GLY A 643 3.31 -35.39 -16.36
N ASN A 644 4.65 -35.35 -16.32
CA ASN A 644 5.49 -36.51 -16.67
C ASN A 644 5.61 -37.55 -15.56
N MET A 645 5.41 -37.15 -14.30
CA MET A 645 5.51 -38.01 -13.12
C MET A 645 4.16 -38.58 -12.69
N THR A 646 3.05 -38.03 -13.19
CA THR A 646 1.69 -38.44 -12.85
C THR A 646 1.23 -39.62 -13.70
N PRO A 647 0.74 -40.72 -13.10
CA PRO A 647 0.17 -41.85 -13.85
C PRO A 647 -1.22 -41.52 -14.42
N ALA A 648 -1.69 -42.32 -15.38
CA ALA A 648 -3.07 -42.23 -15.86
C ALA A 648 -4.08 -42.58 -14.75
N GLY A 649 -5.29 -42.02 -14.80
CA GLY A 649 -6.31 -42.18 -13.75
C GLY A 649 -6.32 -41.05 -12.71
N VAL A 650 -5.36 -40.13 -12.79
CA VAL A 650 -5.32 -38.92 -11.97
C VAL A 650 -5.90 -37.77 -12.78
N LYS A 651 -6.88 -37.07 -12.22
CA LYS A 651 -7.50 -35.92 -12.88
C LYS A 651 -6.53 -34.76 -12.94
N MET A 652 -6.37 -34.16 -14.10
CA MET A 652 -5.43 -33.05 -14.30
C MET A 652 -6.17 -31.80 -14.77
N VAL A 653 -6.07 -30.72 -14.01
CA VAL A 653 -6.68 -29.43 -14.36
C VAL A 653 -5.55 -28.44 -14.62
N CYS A 654 -5.44 -27.95 -15.84
CA CYS A 654 -4.44 -26.96 -16.24
C CYS A 654 -5.08 -25.60 -16.51
N VAL A 655 -4.62 -24.58 -15.80
CA VAL A 655 -5.06 -23.20 -15.94
C VAL A 655 -3.86 -22.32 -16.27
N ASP A 656 -3.86 -21.72 -17.45
CA ASP A 656 -2.81 -20.77 -17.87
C ASP A 656 -3.39 -19.78 -18.89
N ILE A 657 -2.97 -18.52 -18.82
CA ILE A 657 -3.40 -17.50 -19.79
C ILE A 657 -2.84 -17.78 -21.20
N ASN A 658 -1.72 -18.51 -21.28
CA ASN A 658 -1.10 -18.88 -22.54
C ASN A 658 -1.67 -20.21 -23.07
N PRO A 659 -2.42 -20.20 -24.19
CA PRO A 659 -3.02 -21.41 -24.74
C PRO A 659 -1.99 -22.46 -25.18
N ALA A 660 -0.75 -22.07 -25.47
CA ALA A 660 0.30 -23.01 -25.83
C ALA A 660 0.70 -23.92 -24.66
N VAL A 661 0.69 -23.40 -23.43
CA VAL A 661 1.01 -24.18 -22.22
C VAL A 661 -0.11 -25.19 -21.95
N VAL A 662 -1.36 -24.74 -22.03
CA VAL A 662 -2.54 -25.58 -21.83
C VAL A 662 -2.58 -26.71 -22.87
N THR A 663 -2.42 -26.38 -24.15
CA THR A 663 -2.39 -27.38 -25.24
C THR A 663 -1.27 -28.41 -25.02
N LYS A 664 -0.06 -27.96 -24.64
CA LYS A 664 1.09 -28.84 -24.37
C LYS A 664 0.84 -29.86 -23.26
N LEU A 665 -0.01 -29.55 -22.29
CA LEU A 665 -0.32 -30.41 -21.15
C LEU A 665 -1.50 -31.33 -21.47
N SER A 666 -2.52 -30.81 -22.16
CA SER A 666 -3.65 -31.61 -22.64
C SER A 666 -3.24 -32.67 -23.67
N ASP A 667 -2.22 -32.39 -24.50
CA ASP A 667 -1.75 -33.32 -25.54
C ASP A 667 -0.93 -34.50 -25.00
N ARG A 668 -0.54 -34.52 -23.72
CA ARG A 668 0.32 -35.58 -23.14
C ARG A 668 -0.43 -36.85 -22.73
N GLY A 669 -1.53 -37.16 -23.40
CA GLY A 669 -2.09 -38.52 -23.44
C GLY A 669 -2.89 -38.96 -22.20
N SER A 670 -3.36 -38.02 -21.38
CA SER A 670 -4.33 -38.34 -20.32
C SER A 670 -5.74 -38.07 -20.84
N ILE A 671 -6.59 -39.10 -20.82
CA ILE A 671 -8.01 -39.00 -21.21
C ILE A 671 -8.77 -38.08 -20.22
N GLU A 672 -8.14 -37.71 -19.10
CA GLU A 672 -8.72 -37.03 -17.94
C GLU A 672 -8.12 -35.61 -17.70
N SER A 673 -7.52 -34.98 -18.71
CA SER A 673 -7.02 -33.59 -18.60
C SER A 673 -8.05 -32.56 -19.03
N ILE A 674 -8.28 -31.56 -18.18
CA ILE A 674 -9.08 -30.36 -18.46
C ILE A 674 -8.14 -29.16 -18.60
N GLY A 675 -8.22 -28.46 -19.73
CA GLY A 675 -7.44 -27.24 -19.99
C GLY A 675 -8.32 -26.00 -20.00
N ILE A 676 -7.92 -24.96 -19.27
CA ILE A 676 -8.64 -23.68 -19.16
C ILE A 676 -7.67 -22.54 -19.49
N VAL A 677 -8.03 -21.76 -20.51
CA VAL A 677 -7.24 -20.59 -20.93
C VAL A 677 -7.87 -19.32 -20.33
N THR A 678 -7.38 -18.90 -19.16
CA THR A 678 -7.93 -17.74 -18.44
C THR A 678 -6.91 -17.17 -17.46
N ASP A 679 -7.24 -16.02 -16.87
CA ASP A 679 -6.49 -15.46 -15.75
C ASP A 679 -6.62 -16.37 -14.52
N VAL A 680 -5.48 -16.75 -13.92
CA VAL A 680 -5.46 -17.72 -12.82
C VAL A 680 -6.05 -17.16 -11.54
N GLY A 681 -5.95 -15.86 -11.30
CA GLY A 681 -6.55 -15.17 -10.15
C GLY A 681 -8.07 -15.17 -10.28
N LEU A 682 -8.59 -14.85 -11.46
CA LEU A 682 -10.02 -14.94 -11.78
C LEU A 682 -10.55 -16.37 -11.60
N PHE A 683 -9.83 -17.37 -12.13
CA PHE A 683 -10.20 -18.78 -11.95
C PHE A 683 -10.31 -19.15 -10.48
N LEU A 684 -9.32 -18.80 -9.65
CA LEU A 684 -9.33 -19.09 -8.22
C LEU A 684 -10.45 -18.35 -7.47
N SER A 685 -10.74 -17.12 -7.86
CA SER A 685 -11.86 -16.33 -7.30
C SER A 685 -13.20 -17.01 -7.56
N LEU A 686 -13.47 -17.38 -8.82
CA LEU A 686 -14.68 -18.12 -9.19
C LEU A 686 -14.77 -19.47 -8.48
N LEU A 687 -13.65 -20.19 -8.36
CA LEU A 687 -13.58 -21.48 -7.68
C LEU A 687 -13.96 -21.38 -6.20
N ILE A 688 -13.44 -20.37 -5.49
CA ILE A 688 -13.81 -20.13 -4.08
C ILE A 688 -15.29 -19.78 -3.95
N ASN A 689 -15.81 -18.86 -4.76
CA ASN A 689 -17.22 -18.47 -4.71
C ASN A 689 -18.13 -19.68 -4.96
N GLN A 690 -17.74 -20.57 -5.86
CA GLN A 690 -18.51 -21.78 -6.15
C GLN A 690 -18.43 -22.80 -5.01
N LEU A 691 -17.27 -22.98 -4.39
CA LEU A 691 -17.12 -23.84 -3.21
C LEU A 691 -17.94 -23.34 -2.01
N GLU A 692 -18.03 -22.03 -1.82
CA GLU A 692 -18.90 -21.43 -0.80
C GLU A 692 -20.37 -21.74 -1.05
N GLN A 693 -20.84 -21.56 -2.29
CA GLN A 693 -22.22 -21.90 -2.67
C GLN A 693 -22.54 -23.38 -2.44
N LEU A 694 -21.59 -24.28 -2.70
CA LEU A 694 -21.77 -25.71 -2.46
C LEU A 694 -21.79 -26.07 -0.97
N THR A 695 -21.10 -25.30 -0.12
CA THR A 695 -20.94 -25.60 1.31
C THR A 695 -22.02 -24.94 2.17
N THR A 696 -22.62 -23.85 1.69
CA THR A 696 -23.72 -23.16 2.38
C THR A 696 -25.02 -23.95 2.20
N ALA A 697 -25.62 -24.42 3.30
CA ALA A 697 -26.89 -25.13 3.24
C ALA A 697 -27.99 -24.22 2.66
N TYR A 698 -28.82 -24.77 1.77
CA TYR A 698 -30.04 -24.13 1.29
C TYR A 698 -30.88 -23.69 2.51
N GLU A 699 -31.02 -22.39 2.76
CA GLU A 699 -32.10 -21.91 3.62
C GLU A 699 -33.40 -22.15 2.84
N PRO A 700 -34.32 -23.00 3.36
CA PRO A 700 -35.60 -23.16 2.70
C PRO A 700 -36.31 -21.82 2.74
N VAL A 701 -36.57 -21.25 1.56
CA VAL A 701 -37.47 -20.12 1.38
C VAL A 701 -38.77 -20.48 2.12
N GLN A 702 -39.06 -19.77 3.21
CA GLN A 702 -40.36 -19.88 3.87
C GLN A 702 -41.40 -19.39 2.85
N VAL A 703 -42.18 -20.34 2.32
CA VAL A 703 -43.32 -20.09 1.43
C VAL A 703 -44.44 -19.41 2.20
#